data_AF-A0A3D6A5K2-F1
#
_entry.id   AF-A0A3D6A5K2-F1
#
_cell.length_a   1.000
_cell.length_b   1.000
_cell.length_c   1.000
_cell.angle_alpha   90.00
_cell.angle_beta   90.00
_cell.angle_gamma   90.00
#
_symmetry.space_group_name_H-M   'P 1'
#
loop_
_entity.id
_entity.type
_entity.pdbx_description
1 polymer ?
#
loop_
_entity_poly.entity_id
_entity_poly.type
_entity_poly.pdbx_seq_one_letter_code
_entity_poly.pdbx_strand_id
1 'polypeptide(L)'
;SVMNLGSIKADEFAALIGGEVDNSGSILSDGGSVGLLAGSTTFEVGKASGGTISLDISGLLEGSAIQDGLIDVSGIDGEGGKVLVNADQEVIASSSSLTLANGGTVGSGGEIIFFSENSASWKPNSIIMAEGGIDGGDGGFVELSGLVDVQLSGSHVSTTASNGKTGDFLIDPVDITISSSSTSNLSLNGSTYDSSATTTILNVDDLVTALASNNITVTTVNDSYDAPNGGDLTVATSITSSSGNDLTLIASDQLTSSYGANISLTGNLNLTAGPGGIQTIGDIDVGSNTITSNSGGSAIYVGDVTAGNLSLTTTETGSIIQSTKFNGGELNLVTNNGNVEVTASSGDLSIGSISLGSGSATIEASSGTINDAASDTTVDFVAGSATLSGTSVGNSQPIEFGTVATLDLTASSGSISGNAAASSGTSLTASAASSTIAFENSLGAIEIASLTAGSSISLTSSGAMTQTGPISNNGQTITLAAGSTNDITLSNASNDFGTVSITTGNSVNLRDVSGFTLNSVTASQVAGNLTLQTAGGVAMALPAITLGAGDNLSITSTGAVTDSGSLIVPGTTTISASGLDVTLDDSSNNFGTIGVVGANVAITDVAAVDLGASTVSGTFAITSGGAITDSGTQAITGDATFTNTAGSDDAITLD
;
A
#
# COMPACT_ATOMS: atom_id res chain seq x y z
N SER A 1 -17.59 38.20 41.53
CA SER A 1 -17.13 37.29 42.58
C SER A 1 -18.33 36.64 43.25
N VAL A 2 -18.43 35.31 43.17
CA VAL A 2 -19.41 34.47 43.86
C VAL A 2 -18.62 33.50 44.73
N MET A 3 -18.84 33.55 46.04
CA MET A 3 -18.07 32.77 47.00
C MET A 3 -18.99 31.96 47.90
N ASN A 4 -18.77 30.65 47.97
CA ASN A 4 -19.38 29.78 48.95
C ASN A 4 -18.41 29.53 50.10
N LEU A 5 -18.74 30.06 51.28
CA LEU A 5 -18.05 29.78 52.54
C LEU A 5 -18.90 28.87 53.47
N GLY A 6 -20.11 28.52 53.03
CA GLY A 6 -21.12 27.84 53.84
C GLY A 6 -21.36 26.40 53.38
N SER A 7 -22.60 25.93 53.52
CA SER A 7 -23.02 24.62 53.02
C SER A 7 -24.23 24.81 52.10
N ILE A 8 -24.09 24.35 50.86
CA ILE A 8 -25.15 24.32 49.85
C ILE A 8 -25.54 22.86 49.69
N LYS A 9 -26.82 22.54 49.90
CA LYS A 9 -27.37 21.22 49.60
C LYS A 9 -28.43 21.39 48.51
N ALA A 10 -28.25 20.69 47.40
CA ALA A 10 -29.17 20.64 46.29
C ALA A 10 -29.64 19.20 46.05
N ASP A 11 -30.84 19.05 45.49
CA ASP A 11 -31.40 17.74 45.16
C ASP A 11 -31.01 17.32 43.73
N GLU A 12 -30.87 18.26 42.80
CA GLU A 12 -30.59 17.96 41.38
C GLU A 12 -29.34 18.69 40.85
N PHE A 13 -29.22 20.00 41.10
CA PHE A 13 -28.03 20.75 40.68
C PHE A 13 -27.75 21.98 41.54
N ALA A 14 -26.48 22.39 41.58
CA ALA A 14 -26.05 23.68 42.13
C ALA A 14 -25.01 24.33 41.20
N ALA A 15 -25.13 25.63 40.94
CA ALA A 15 -24.14 26.34 40.13
C ALA A 15 -23.76 27.68 40.78
N LEU A 16 -22.46 27.95 40.88
CA LEU A 16 -21.91 29.25 41.22
C LEU A 16 -21.39 29.90 39.94
N ILE A 17 -21.91 31.09 39.59
CA ILE A 17 -21.70 31.70 38.28
C ILE A 17 -21.26 33.15 38.45
N GLY A 18 -20.06 33.50 38.00
CA GLY A 18 -19.54 34.88 38.04
C GLY A 18 -18.09 34.99 37.56
N GLY A 19 -17.56 36.20 37.34
CA GLY A 19 -16.18 36.38 36.84
C GLY A 19 -15.07 36.01 37.83
N GLU A 20 -15.43 35.58 39.04
CA GLU A 20 -14.53 34.97 40.00
C GLU A 20 -15.42 34.07 40.86
N VAL A 21 -15.17 32.77 40.87
CA VAL A 21 -15.96 31.79 41.60
C VAL A 21 -15.06 31.06 42.58
N ASP A 22 -15.44 31.03 43.85
CA ASP A 22 -14.68 30.34 44.89
C ASP A 22 -15.62 29.47 45.73
N ASN A 23 -15.31 28.18 45.80
CA ASN A 23 -15.92 27.28 46.78
C ASN A 23 -14.88 26.87 47.82
N SER A 24 -14.90 27.54 48.97
CA SER A 24 -14.15 27.14 50.18
C SER A 24 -15.06 26.48 51.24
N GLY A 25 -16.37 26.40 50.98
CA GLY A 25 -17.39 25.72 51.79
C GLY A 25 -17.68 24.28 51.33
N SER A 26 -18.93 23.84 51.46
CA SER A 26 -19.40 22.55 50.96
C SER A 26 -20.57 22.71 49.97
N ILE A 27 -20.56 21.92 48.91
CA ILE A 27 -21.68 21.76 47.97
C ILE A 27 -21.99 20.27 47.89
N LEU A 28 -23.23 19.89 48.22
CA LEU A 28 -23.69 18.50 48.24
C LEU A 28 -24.86 18.36 47.26
N SER A 29 -24.76 17.44 46.30
CA SER A 29 -25.83 17.12 45.35
C SER A 29 -25.79 15.65 44.96
N ASP A 30 -26.50 14.80 45.70
CA ASP A 30 -26.51 13.33 45.55
C ASP A 30 -26.84 12.89 44.10
N GLY A 31 -25.84 12.35 43.39
CA GLY A 31 -25.94 11.98 41.97
C GLY A 31 -26.28 13.13 41.01
N GLY A 32 -26.23 14.39 41.48
CA GLY A 32 -26.64 15.57 40.75
C GLY A 32 -25.48 16.30 40.05
N SER A 33 -25.70 17.55 39.63
CA SER A 33 -24.72 18.32 38.87
C SER A 33 -24.24 19.58 39.62
N VAL A 34 -22.93 19.77 39.76
CA VAL A 34 -22.34 20.97 40.39
C VAL A 34 -21.44 21.73 39.42
N GLY A 35 -21.71 23.01 39.22
CA GLY A 35 -20.93 23.90 38.35
C GLY A 35 -20.25 25.05 39.11
N LEU A 36 -18.94 25.22 38.96
CA LEU A 36 -18.23 26.46 39.29
C LEU A 36 -17.84 27.14 37.98
N LEU A 37 -18.62 28.14 37.57
CA LEU A 37 -18.61 28.62 36.18
C LEU A 37 -18.21 30.10 36.11
N ALA A 38 -16.99 30.35 35.65
CA ALA A 38 -16.37 31.67 35.50
C ALA A 38 -15.90 31.97 34.06
N GLY A 39 -16.36 31.19 33.10
CA GLY A 39 -16.00 31.31 31.68
C GLY A 39 -17.15 30.92 30.76
N SER A 40 -16.95 31.06 29.46
CA SER A 40 -17.96 30.70 28.46
C SER A 40 -18.12 29.18 28.37
N THR A 41 -19.31 28.67 28.69
CA THR A 41 -19.57 27.23 28.61
C THR A 41 -21.06 26.89 28.53
N THR A 42 -21.35 25.66 28.13
CA THR A 42 -22.65 25.01 28.28
C THR A 42 -22.51 23.86 29.27
N PHE A 43 -23.29 23.89 30.34
CA PHE A 43 -23.24 22.90 31.41
C PHE A 43 -24.53 22.06 31.46
N GLU A 44 -24.41 20.74 31.36
CA GLU A 44 -25.56 19.84 31.55
C GLU A 44 -25.91 19.75 33.04
N VAL A 45 -27.14 20.13 33.39
CA VAL A 45 -27.62 20.19 34.79
C VAL A 45 -28.68 19.13 35.10
N GLY A 46 -29.05 18.29 34.13
CA GLY A 46 -30.00 17.21 34.33
C GLY A 46 -30.60 16.65 33.04
N LYS A 47 -31.53 15.71 33.18
CA LYS A 47 -32.25 15.05 32.07
C LYS A 47 -33.75 15.03 32.34
N ALA A 48 -34.55 15.31 31.31
CA ALA A 48 -36.01 15.20 31.34
C ALA A 48 -36.49 14.24 30.23
N SER A 49 -37.79 13.90 30.23
CA SER A 49 -38.40 12.99 29.23
C SER A 49 -38.20 13.41 27.76
N GLY A 50 -37.75 14.65 27.49
CA GLY A 50 -37.50 15.19 26.16
C GLY A 50 -36.02 15.40 25.79
N GLY A 51 -35.06 15.06 26.66
CA GLY A 51 -33.62 15.26 26.40
C GLY A 51 -32.84 15.80 27.61
N THR A 52 -31.65 16.32 27.34
CA THR A 52 -30.78 16.98 28.34
C THR A 52 -31.27 18.39 28.65
N ILE A 53 -31.08 18.82 29.90
CA ILE A 53 -31.27 20.20 30.33
C ILE A 53 -29.88 20.81 30.45
N SER A 54 -29.62 21.85 29.65
CA SER A 54 -28.33 22.53 29.65
C SER A 54 -28.50 23.99 30.06
N LEU A 55 -27.52 24.48 30.81
CA LEU A 55 -27.33 25.88 31.15
C LEU A 55 -26.25 26.46 30.23
N ASP A 56 -26.62 27.38 29.34
CA ASP A 56 -25.69 28.11 28.47
C ASP A 56 -25.37 29.47 29.10
N ILE A 57 -24.09 29.71 29.37
CA ILE A 57 -23.58 30.98 29.92
C ILE A 57 -22.56 31.65 28.99
N SER A 58 -22.53 31.26 27.72
CA SER A 58 -21.58 31.74 26.72
C SER A 58 -21.65 33.27 26.57
N GLY A 59 -20.48 33.92 26.58
CA GLY A 59 -20.35 35.37 26.36
C GLY A 59 -20.74 36.26 27.55
N LEU A 60 -20.88 35.68 28.76
CA LEU A 60 -21.31 36.41 29.95
C LEU A 60 -20.16 36.82 30.89
N LEU A 61 -19.08 36.04 30.96
CA LEU A 61 -18.07 36.11 32.01
C LEU A 61 -16.68 35.79 31.46
N GLU A 62 -15.65 36.49 31.99
CA GLU A 62 -14.23 36.17 31.82
C GLU A 62 -13.60 36.19 33.22
N GLY A 63 -13.04 35.08 33.68
CA GLY A 63 -12.79 34.93 35.11
C GLY A 63 -11.99 33.70 35.53
N SER A 64 -11.91 33.50 36.84
CA SER A 64 -11.24 32.36 37.47
C SER A 64 -12.21 31.56 38.36
N ALA A 65 -12.03 30.25 38.44
CA ALA A 65 -12.79 29.37 39.32
C ALA A 65 -11.87 28.57 40.25
N ILE A 66 -12.07 28.69 41.55
CA ILE A 66 -11.27 28.04 42.59
C ILE A 66 -12.17 27.07 43.36
N GLN A 67 -11.78 25.80 43.35
CA GLN A 67 -12.30 24.77 44.23
C GLN A 67 -11.27 24.59 45.36
N ASP A 68 -11.64 24.92 46.60
CA ASP A 68 -10.82 24.70 47.79
C ASP A 68 -11.49 23.78 48.83
N GLY A 69 -12.81 23.85 48.98
CA GLY A 69 -13.58 23.07 49.95
C GLY A 69 -14.08 21.72 49.39
N LEU A 70 -15.31 21.36 49.78
CA LEU A 70 -15.97 20.12 49.36
C LEU A 70 -16.96 20.37 48.21
N ILE A 71 -16.84 19.57 47.16
CA ILE A 71 -17.94 19.27 46.24
C ILE A 71 -18.17 17.76 46.32
N ASP A 72 -19.36 17.34 46.71
CA ASP A 72 -19.74 15.93 46.74
C ASP A 72 -21.02 15.72 45.94
N VAL A 73 -20.85 15.11 44.79
CA VAL A 73 -21.93 14.64 43.92
C VAL A 73 -21.96 13.11 43.84
N SER A 74 -21.35 12.42 44.81
CA SER A 74 -21.40 10.96 44.86
C SER A 74 -22.85 10.48 44.95
N GLY A 75 -23.18 9.44 44.19
CA GLY A 75 -24.52 8.84 44.22
C GLY A 75 -24.62 7.85 45.37
N ILE A 76 -25.46 8.12 46.38
CA ILE A 76 -25.59 7.23 47.55
C ILE A 76 -26.20 5.88 47.14
N ASP A 77 -27.21 5.92 46.28
CA ASP A 77 -27.99 4.76 45.80
C ASP A 77 -27.96 4.61 44.25
N GLY A 78 -27.02 5.26 43.56
CA GLY A 78 -27.00 5.33 42.10
C GLY A 78 -25.64 5.73 41.51
N GLU A 79 -25.66 6.20 40.26
CA GLU A 79 -24.45 6.69 39.57
C GLU A 79 -23.90 7.94 40.26
N GLY A 80 -22.57 8.14 40.17
CA GLY A 80 -21.96 9.41 40.53
C GLY A 80 -22.46 10.56 39.65
N GLY A 81 -22.54 11.76 40.22
CA GLY A 81 -23.00 12.96 39.56
C GLY A 81 -21.94 13.63 38.67
N LYS A 82 -22.21 14.89 38.28
CA LYS A 82 -21.31 15.67 37.41
C LYS A 82 -20.74 16.88 38.14
N VAL A 83 -19.45 17.15 37.97
CA VAL A 83 -18.79 18.39 38.39
C VAL A 83 -18.15 19.06 37.19
N LEU A 84 -18.45 20.33 36.98
CA LEU A 84 -17.74 21.18 36.02
C LEU A 84 -17.18 22.40 36.73
N VAL A 85 -15.85 22.54 36.74
CA VAL A 85 -15.14 23.76 37.13
C VAL A 85 -14.59 24.37 35.85
N ASN A 86 -15.18 25.47 35.40
CA ASN A 86 -14.88 26.08 34.10
C ASN A 86 -14.53 27.56 34.27
N ALA A 87 -13.45 28.02 33.64
CA ALA A 87 -13.06 29.42 33.65
C ALA A 87 -12.35 29.82 32.35
N ASP A 88 -12.26 31.11 32.04
CA ASP A 88 -11.49 31.55 30.87
C ASP A 88 -10.01 31.81 31.24
N GLN A 89 -9.74 32.31 32.45
CA GLN A 89 -8.38 32.67 32.88
C GLN A 89 -7.69 31.56 33.68
N GLU A 90 -8.33 31.06 34.72
CA GLU A 90 -7.71 30.09 35.63
C GLU A 90 -8.73 29.18 36.32
N VAL A 91 -8.49 27.87 36.32
CA VAL A 91 -9.15 26.93 37.24
C VAL A 91 -8.14 26.35 38.23
N ILE A 92 -8.47 26.36 39.52
CA ILE A 92 -7.60 25.83 40.58
C ILE A 92 -8.35 24.81 41.43
N ALA A 93 -7.80 23.60 41.59
CA ALA A 93 -8.07 22.75 42.74
C ALA A 93 -6.98 23.00 43.78
N SER A 94 -7.35 23.68 44.87
CA SER A 94 -6.41 24.03 45.95
C SER A 94 -6.00 22.81 46.77
N SER A 95 -5.00 22.93 47.64
CA SER A 95 -4.49 21.79 48.43
C SER A 95 -5.51 21.15 49.38
N SER A 96 -6.61 21.84 49.68
CA SER A 96 -7.70 21.28 50.51
C SER A 96 -8.91 20.81 49.72
N SER A 97 -8.84 20.92 48.38
CA SER A 97 -9.88 20.51 47.46
C SER A 97 -10.27 19.06 47.68
N LEU A 98 -11.57 18.82 47.89
CA LEU A 98 -12.19 17.50 47.89
C LEU A 98 -13.35 17.51 46.90
N THR A 99 -13.16 16.88 45.74
CA THR A 99 -14.17 16.80 44.67
C THR A 99 -14.51 15.34 44.43
N LEU A 100 -15.74 14.95 44.76
CA LEU A 100 -16.20 13.56 44.78
C LEU A 100 -17.40 13.38 43.87
N ALA A 101 -17.34 12.36 43.01
CA ALA A 101 -18.40 11.90 42.14
C ALA A 101 -18.43 10.36 42.13
N ASN A 102 -18.30 9.73 43.30
CA ASN A 102 -18.24 8.27 43.37
C ASN A 102 -19.63 7.66 43.10
N GLY A 103 -19.64 6.47 42.51
CA GLY A 103 -20.83 5.65 42.40
C GLY A 103 -21.25 5.08 43.76
N GLY A 104 -22.54 4.82 43.90
CA GLY A 104 -23.11 4.13 45.05
C GLY A 104 -22.73 2.66 45.06
N THR A 105 -23.38 1.84 45.89
CA THR A 105 -23.00 0.41 46.06
C THR A 105 -22.85 -0.37 44.74
N VAL A 106 -23.69 -0.10 43.73
CA VAL A 106 -23.64 -0.74 42.40
C VAL A 106 -23.57 0.26 41.24
N GLY A 107 -23.36 1.55 41.53
CA GLY A 107 -23.35 2.63 40.53
C GLY A 107 -21.97 2.86 39.96
N SER A 108 -21.89 3.38 38.74
CA SER A 108 -20.62 3.81 38.14
C SER A 108 -20.18 5.14 38.73
N GLY A 109 -18.88 5.42 38.67
CA GLY A 109 -18.35 6.75 38.95
C GLY A 109 -18.92 7.79 38.00
N GLY A 110 -19.00 9.03 38.47
CA GLY A 110 -19.52 10.19 37.77
C GLY A 110 -18.48 10.89 36.89
N GLU A 111 -18.70 12.16 36.62
CA GLU A 111 -17.89 12.98 35.71
C GLU A 111 -17.33 14.20 36.45
N ILE A 112 -16.02 14.44 36.40
CA ILE A 112 -15.38 15.61 37.02
C ILE A 112 -14.48 16.28 35.99
N ILE A 113 -14.80 17.51 35.59
CA ILE A 113 -14.04 18.28 34.61
C ILE A 113 -13.56 19.58 35.23
N PHE A 114 -12.25 19.83 35.13
CA PHE A 114 -11.63 21.13 35.39
C PHE A 114 -11.08 21.65 34.07
N PHE A 115 -11.70 22.70 33.53
CA PHE A 115 -11.35 23.25 32.22
C PHE A 115 -11.07 24.76 32.29
N SER A 116 -9.99 25.20 31.65
CA SER A 116 -9.69 26.61 31.45
C SER A 116 -9.30 26.94 30.02
N GLU A 117 -9.76 28.08 29.48
CA GLU A 117 -9.22 28.60 28.22
C GLU A 117 -7.76 29.07 28.33
N ASN A 118 -7.20 29.15 29.54
CA ASN A 118 -5.84 29.57 29.78
C ASN A 118 -5.10 28.62 30.73
N SER A 119 -5.19 28.79 32.05
CA SER A 119 -4.47 27.92 33.02
C SER A 119 -5.39 27.01 33.85
N ALA A 120 -5.01 25.75 34.05
CA ALA A 120 -5.67 24.80 34.92
C ALA A 120 -4.67 24.14 35.87
N SER A 121 -4.89 24.22 37.19
CA SER A 121 -3.91 23.76 38.17
C SER A 121 -4.51 23.00 39.33
N TRP A 122 -3.99 21.80 39.59
CA TRP A 122 -4.26 21.04 40.80
C TRP A 122 -3.04 21.08 41.73
N LYS A 123 -3.24 21.62 42.93
CA LYS A 123 -2.20 21.80 43.93
C LYS A 123 -1.98 20.52 44.76
N PRO A 124 -0.81 20.36 45.39
CA PRO A 124 -0.52 19.18 46.20
C PRO A 124 -1.57 18.90 47.26
N ASN A 125 -1.94 17.62 47.38
CA ASN A 125 -2.95 17.06 48.27
C ASN A 125 -4.42 17.34 47.91
N SER A 126 -4.73 17.96 46.78
CA SER A 126 -6.11 17.94 46.28
C SER A 126 -6.57 16.51 46.03
N ILE A 127 -7.85 16.22 46.28
CA ILE A 127 -8.47 14.90 46.13
C ILE A 127 -9.61 14.98 45.11
N ILE A 128 -9.49 14.21 44.03
CA ILE A 128 -10.49 14.11 42.97
C ILE A 128 -10.84 12.62 42.79
N MET A 129 -12.11 12.25 43.03
CA MET A 129 -12.52 10.85 42.99
C MET A 129 -13.82 10.66 42.21
N ALA A 130 -13.79 9.75 41.24
CA ALA A 130 -14.94 9.25 40.51
C ALA A 130 -14.88 7.72 40.47
N GLU A 131 -14.84 7.08 41.63
CA GLU A 131 -14.73 5.63 41.75
C GLU A 131 -16.06 4.94 41.46
N GLY A 132 -16.00 3.73 40.88
CA GLY A 132 -17.16 2.86 40.77
C GLY A 132 -17.53 2.21 42.10
N GLY A 133 -18.77 1.76 42.20
CA GLY A 133 -19.32 1.12 43.39
C GLY A 133 -18.57 -0.12 43.86
N ILE A 134 -18.62 -0.37 45.17
CA ILE A 134 -17.91 -1.51 45.80
C ILE A 134 -18.47 -2.87 45.37
N ASP A 135 -19.76 -2.98 45.04
CA ASP A 135 -20.44 -4.23 44.65
C ASP A 135 -20.75 -4.30 43.14
N GLY A 136 -20.48 -3.22 42.38
CA GLY A 136 -20.67 -3.12 40.92
C GLY A 136 -20.58 -1.69 40.40
N GLY A 137 -20.53 -1.51 39.08
CA GLY A 137 -20.37 -0.21 38.41
C GLY A 137 -18.95 0.02 37.88
N ASP A 138 -18.83 0.71 36.75
CA ASP A 138 -17.53 1.08 36.16
C ASP A 138 -16.99 2.36 36.85
N GLY A 139 -15.71 2.64 36.71
CA GLY A 139 -15.11 3.90 37.15
C GLY A 139 -15.61 5.06 36.30
N GLY A 140 -15.54 6.26 36.88
CA GLY A 140 -16.00 7.49 36.25
C GLY A 140 -14.93 8.18 35.40
N PHE A 141 -15.29 9.35 34.90
CA PHE A 141 -14.44 10.18 34.04
C PHE A 141 -13.91 11.39 34.82
N VAL A 142 -12.61 11.64 34.72
CA VAL A 142 -11.97 12.82 35.31
C VAL A 142 -11.15 13.52 34.22
N GLU A 143 -11.21 14.85 34.15
CA GLU A 143 -10.45 15.65 33.19
C GLU A 143 -9.84 16.89 33.86
N LEU A 144 -8.58 17.15 33.55
CA LEU A 144 -7.88 18.41 33.83
C LEU A 144 -7.33 18.99 32.53
N SER A 145 -7.94 20.07 32.05
CA SER A 145 -7.64 20.64 30.73
C SER A 145 -7.44 22.16 30.79
N GLY A 146 -6.49 22.65 29.99
CA GLY A 146 -6.09 24.05 29.97
C GLY A 146 -5.39 24.39 28.66
N LEU A 147 -5.98 25.26 27.84
CA LEU A 147 -5.45 25.51 26.48
C LEU A 147 -4.05 26.15 26.46
N VAL A 148 -3.61 26.78 27.55
CA VAL A 148 -2.30 27.44 27.64
C VAL A 148 -1.39 26.78 28.67
N ASP A 149 -1.89 26.41 29.85
CA ASP A 149 -1.10 25.81 30.94
C ASP A 149 -1.90 24.81 31.77
N VAL A 150 -1.35 23.62 32.00
CA VAL A 150 -1.93 22.57 32.87
C VAL A 150 -0.87 22.12 33.86
N GLN A 151 -1.16 22.27 35.16
CA GLN A 151 -0.26 21.90 36.25
C GLN A 151 -0.91 20.86 37.17
N LEU A 152 -0.36 19.65 37.20
CA LEU A 152 -0.73 18.61 38.16
C LEU A 152 0.44 18.33 39.10
N SER A 153 0.30 18.62 40.39
CA SER A 153 1.38 18.38 41.35
C SER A 153 0.85 17.74 42.61
N GLY A 154 1.20 16.47 42.86
CA GLY A 154 0.96 15.81 44.15
C GLY A 154 -0.51 15.65 44.57
N SER A 155 -1.44 15.68 43.62
CA SER A 155 -2.86 15.43 43.84
C SER A 155 -3.18 13.94 43.89
N HIS A 156 -4.23 13.56 44.61
CA HIS A 156 -4.77 12.20 44.60
C HIS A 156 -5.97 12.13 43.66
N VAL A 157 -5.86 11.34 42.60
CA VAL A 157 -6.91 11.12 41.61
C VAL A 157 -7.26 9.64 41.58
N SER A 158 -8.54 9.29 41.63
CA SER A 158 -8.99 7.90 41.52
C SER A 158 -10.27 7.76 40.71
N THR A 159 -10.19 6.95 39.66
CA THR A 159 -11.32 6.50 38.81
C THR A 159 -11.48 4.99 38.91
N THR A 160 -10.96 4.37 39.97
CA THR A 160 -10.93 2.91 40.09
C THR A 160 -12.32 2.33 40.32
N ALA A 161 -12.53 1.09 39.88
CA ALA A 161 -13.72 0.31 40.22
C ALA A 161 -13.30 -1.08 40.69
N SER A 162 -13.78 -1.49 41.86
CA SER A 162 -13.39 -2.79 42.45
C SER A 162 -13.99 -3.99 41.71
N ASN A 163 -15.17 -3.81 41.10
CA ASN A 163 -15.93 -4.85 40.40
C ASN A 163 -16.43 -4.40 39.01
N GLY A 164 -15.82 -3.37 38.44
CA GLY A 164 -16.08 -2.86 37.09
C GLY A 164 -14.78 -2.49 36.36
N LYS A 165 -14.88 -1.85 35.20
CA LYS A 165 -13.70 -1.30 34.51
C LYS A 165 -13.23 -0.03 35.20
N THR A 166 -11.93 0.17 35.35
CA THR A 166 -11.38 1.48 35.74
C THR A 166 -11.79 2.53 34.71
N GLY A 167 -12.20 3.70 35.17
CA GLY A 167 -12.58 4.83 34.32
C GLY A 167 -11.40 5.70 33.92
N ASP A 168 -11.66 6.71 33.10
CA ASP A 168 -10.61 7.49 32.44
C ASP A 168 -10.22 8.73 33.25
N PHE A 169 -8.92 9.04 33.26
CA PHE A 169 -8.39 10.31 33.73
C PHE A 169 -7.63 10.98 32.59
N LEU A 170 -8.19 12.08 32.05
CA LEU A 170 -7.60 12.87 30.97
C LEU A 170 -6.86 14.09 31.52
N ILE A 171 -5.70 14.35 30.91
CA ILE A 171 -4.96 15.61 31.04
C ILE A 171 -4.66 16.07 29.61
N ASP A 172 -4.81 17.37 29.33
CA ASP A 172 -4.45 17.94 28.02
C ASP A 172 -3.01 17.52 27.63
N PRO A 173 -2.77 16.94 26.44
CA PRO A 173 -1.44 16.53 26.02
C PRO A 173 -0.48 17.72 25.86
N VAL A 174 0.81 17.43 25.93
CA VAL A 174 1.84 18.45 26.12
C VAL A 174 2.68 18.64 24.87
N ASP A 175 2.86 19.88 24.42
CA ASP A 175 3.84 20.20 23.39
C ASP A 175 5.26 20.06 23.93
N ILE A 176 6.10 19.31 23.23
CA ILE A 176 7.51 19.13 23.53
C ILE A 176 8.36 19.72 22.41
N THR A 177 9.23 20.68 22.74
CA THR A 177 10.27 21.16 21.83
C THR A 177 11.65 20.67 22.27
N ILE A 178 12.30 19.84 21.45
CA ILE A 178 13.71 19.46 21.64
C ILE A 178 14.59 20.56 21.03
N SER A 179 15.38 21.26 21.86
CA SER A 179 16.17 22.42 21.42
C SER A 179 17.46 22.60 22.23
N SER A 180 18.21 23.66 21.93
CA SER A 180 19.39 24.08 22.74
C SER A 180 19.04 24.90 23.98
N SER A 181 17.77 25.22 24.22
CA SER A 181 17.32 25.91 25.44
C SER A 181 17.37 24.97 26.65
N SER A 182 17.46 25.51 27.86
CA SER A 182 17.52 24.70 29.09
C SER A 182 16.27 23.85 29.26
N THR A 183 16.42 22.62 29.74
CA THR A 183 15.28 21.75 30.04
C THR A 183 14.35 22.44 31.04
N SER A 184 13.07 22.56 30.69
CA SER A 184 12.05 23.19 31.50
C SER A 184 10.75 22.42 31.43
N ASN A 185 10.11 22.23 32.60
CA ASN A 185 8.84 21.52 32.75
C ASN A 185 8.88 20.04 32.28
N LEU A 186 10.07 19.46 32.15
CA LEU A 186 10.32 18.05 31.84
C LEU A 186 11.30 17.47 32.85
N SER A 187 11.11 16.21 33.21
CA SER A 187 12.05 15.46 34.04
C SER A 187 12.20 14.02 33.55
N LEU A 188 13.42 13.48 33.64
CA LEU A 188 13.67 12.09 33.29
C LEU A 188 13.22 11.17 34.44
N ASN A 189 12.21 10.35 34.17
CA ASN A 189 11.67 9.35 35.07
C ASN A 189 11.99 7.95 34.52
N GLY A 190 13.05 7.33 35.06
CA GLY A 190 13.61 6.11 34.50
C GLY A 190 14.19 6.37 33.09
N SER A 191 13.48 5.89 32.07
CA SER A 191 13.85 6.03 30.65
C SER A 191 12.94 6.97 29.87
N THR A 192 11.93 7.56 30.52
CA THR A 192 10.93 8.41 29.87
C THR A 192 11.05 9.84 30.37
N TYR A 193 11.00 10.81 29.45
CA TYR A 193 10.84 12.20 29.83
C TYR A 193 9.36 12.51 30.05
N ASP A 194 9.02 12.77 31.32
CA ASP A 194 7.67 13.10 31.76
C ASP A 194 7.51 14.62 31.84
N SER A 195 6.38 15.12 31.35
CA SER A 195 6.04 16.55 31.38
C SER A 195 5.38 16.97 32.71
N SER A 196 5.46 18.27 33.00
CA SER A 196 4.82 18.89 34.18
C SER A 196 4.06 20.19 33.85
N ALA A 197 3.99 20.54 32.57
CA ALA A 197 3.25 21.68 32.00
C ALA A 197 2.88 21.37 30.53
N THR A 198 2.00 22.16 29.91
CA THR A 198 1.50 22.01 28.51
C THR A 198 2.49 22.39 27.43
N THR A 199 3.48 23.24 27.75
CA THR A 199 4.58 23.54 26.84
C THR A 199 5.89 23.30 27.58
N THR A 200 6.75 22.51 26.94
CA THR A 200 7.96 22.02 27.57
C THR A 200 9.14 22.05 26.62
N ILE A 201 10.31 22.21 27.20
CA ILE A 201 11.57 22.24 26.46
C ILE A 201 12.43 21.12 26.98
N LEU A 202 12.89 20.25 26.08
CA LEU A 202 13.96 19.31 26.35
C LEU A 202 15.26 19.85 25.77
N ASN A 203 16.25 20.08 26.62
CA ASN A 203 17.58 20.39 26.15
C ASN A 203 18.19 19.18 25.43
N VAL A 204 18.73 19.38 24.25
CA VAL A 204 19.30 18.30 23.44
C VAL A 204 20.52 17.64 24.11
N ASP A 205 21.35 18.39 24.86
CA ASP A 205 22.51 17.82 25.55
C ASP A 205 22.07 16.94 26.74
N ASP A 206 20.98 17.30 27.42
CA ASP A 206 20.37 16.48 28.47
C ASP A 206 19.85 15.15 27.89
N LEU A 207 19.13 15.22 26.76
CA LEU A 207 18.66 14.03 26.03
C LEU A 207 19.82 13.12 25.59
N VAL A 208 20.86 13.69 24.99
CA VAL A 208 22.05 12.93 24.56
C VAL A 208 22.77 12.31 25.76
N THR A 209 22.83 13.01 26.89
CA THR A 209 23.40 12.48 28.14
C THR A 209 22.58 11.29 28.67
N ALA A 210 21.24 11.39 28.61
CA ALA A 210 20.36 10.29 29.00
C ALA A 210 20.52 9.08 28.07
N LEU A 211 20.56 9.32 26.75
CA LEU A 211 20.81 8.30 25.72
C LEU A 211 22.16 7.61 25.91
N ALA A 212 23.17 8.25 26.49
CA ALA A 212 24.46 7.61 26.76
C ALA A 212 24.36 6.42 27.73
N SER A 213 23.28 6.34 28.53
CA SER A 213 23.13 5.34 29.59
C SER A 213 21.95 4.38 29.38
N ASN A 214 20.89 4.78 28.67
CA ASN A 214 19.69 3.98 28.47
C ASN A 214 19.04 4.25 27.11
N ASN A 215 18.13 3.36 26.69
CA ASN A 215 17.11 3.70 25.70
C ASN A 215 16.19 4.78 26.28
N ILE A 216 15.84 5.78 25.48
CA ILE A 216 15.06 6.94 25.92
C ILE A 216 13.76 7.08 25.14
N THR A 217 12.68 7.37 25.86
CA THR A 217 11.39 7.77 25.31
C THR A 217 11.10 9.23 25.63
N VAL A 218 10.69 9.99 24.63
CA VAL A 218 10.13 11.34 24.78
C VAL A 218 8.70 11.28 24.29
N THR A 219 7.73 11.62 25.14
CA THR A 219 6.31 11.44 24.81
C THR A 219 5.49 12.66 25.21
N THR A 220 4.62 13.12 24.31
CA THR A 220 3.63 14.17 24.58
C THR A 220 2.38 13.63 25.29
N VAL A 221 2.29 12.30 25.46
CA VAL A 221 1.17 11.59 26.08
C VAL A 221 1.41 11.46 27.58
N ASN A 222 0.49 11.98 28.40
CA ASN A 222 0.38 11.63 29.81
C ASN A 222 -0.74 10.59 29.97
N ASP A 223 -0.42 9.31 29.75
CA ASP A 223 -1.22 8.10 30.00
C ASP A 223 -2.70 8.05 29.52
N SER A 224 -3.15 8.94 28.63
CA SER A 224 -4.48 8.85 28.02
C SER A 224 -4.52 9.44 26.60
N TYR A 225 -5.30 8.82 25.72
CA TYR A 225 -5.34 9.10 24.29
C TYR A 225 -6.71 9.68 23.89
N ASP A 226 -6.68 10.59 22.92
CA ASP A 226 -7.74 10.97 21.97
C ASP A 226 -8.47 12.32 22.22
N ALA A 227 -8.07 13.35 21.46
CA ALA A 227 -8.85 14.53 21.07
C ALA A 227 -8.05 15.36 20.01
N PRO A 228 -8.70 16.15 19.14
CA PRO A 228 -8.10 16.76 17.93
C PRO A 228 -7.06 17.87 18.15
N ASN A 229 -6.61 18.07 19.39
CA ASN A 229 -5.54 19.01 19.78
C ASN A 229 -4.46 18.23 20.54
N GLY A 230 -3.99 17.09 20.00
CA GLY A 230 -2.92 16.34 20.63
C GLY A 230 -1.64 17.19 20.72
N GLY A 231 -0.80 16.93 21.73
CA GLY A 231 0.48 17.61 21.90
C GLY A 231 1.47 17.24 20.78
N ASP A 232 2.12 18.27 20.25
CA ASP A 232 3.10 18.20 19.18
C ASP A 232 4.51 17.95 19.72
N LEU A 233 5.28 17.14 19.01
CA LEU A 233 6.71 16.95 19.28
C LEU A 233 7.54 17.58 18.17
N THR A 234 8.22 18.67 18.49
CA THR A 234 9.08 19.41 17.55
C THR A 234 10.56 19.17 17.83
N VAL A 235 11.28 18.64 16.85
CA VAL A 235 12.76 18.56 16.86
C VAL A 235 13.32 19.84 16.24
N ALA A 236 13.67 20.81 17.08
CA ALA A 236 14.17 22.13 16.65
C ALA A 236 15.70 22.23 16.58
N THR A 237 16.43 21.23 17.06
CA THR A 237 17.90 21.17 17.00
C THR A 237 18.33 19.72 16.79
N SER A 238 19.39 19.51 15.99
CA SER A 238 19.82 18.17 15.60
C SER A 238 20.20 17.31 16.82
N ILE A 239 19.78 16.05 16.79
CA ILE A 239 20.08 15.06 17.83
C ILE A 239 21.19 14.17 17.31
N THR A 240 22.33 14.11 18.02
CA THR A 240 23.46 13.26 17.64
C THR A 240 23.90 12.41 18.83
N SER A 241 23.80 11.08 18.71
CA SER A 241 24.21 10.14 19.76
C SER A 241 24.96 8.94 19.20
N SER A 242 26.05 8.55 19.86
CA SER A 242 26.87 7.38 19.51
C SER A 242 26.70 6.19 20.46
N SER A 243 25.71 6.26 21.36
CA SER A 243 25.52 5.33 22.48
C SER A 243 25.07 3.91 22.13
N GLY A 244 24.57 3.68 20.91
CA GLY A 244 23.96 2.41 20.49
C GLY A 244 22.57 2.17 21.09
N ASN A 245 22.09 3.06 21.96
CA ASN A 245 20.77 2.99 22.56
C ASN A 245 19.71 3.60 21.63
N ASP A 246 18.48 3.10 21.76
CA ASP A 246 17.35 3.51 20.94
C ASP A 246 16.72 4.82 21.44
N LEU A 247 16.24 5.63 20.50
CA LEU A 247 15.42 6.81 20.78
C LEU A 247 13.99 6.57 20.29
N THR A 248 13.02 6.80 21.17
CA THR A 248 11.59 6.75 20.84
C THR A 248 10.97 8.13 21.04
N LEU A 249 10.34 8.66 19.99
CA LEU A 249 9.63 9.95 20.00
C LEU A 249 8.14 9.68 19.74
N ILE A 250 7.28 10.09 20.66
CA ILE A 250 5.84 9.85 20.59
C ILE A 250 5.12 11.19 20.68
N ALA A 251 4.47 11.60 19.60
CA ALA A 251 3.52 12.70 19.56
C ALA A 251 2.07 12.16 19.53
N SER A 252 1.18 12.73 20.32
CA SER A 252 -0.26 12.46 20.25
C SER A 252 -0.95 13.12 19.07
N ASP A 253 -0.39 14.19 18.49
CA ASP A 253 -0.88 14.76 17.23
C ASP A 253 0.20 14.71 16.15
N GLN A 254 1.14 15.66 16.15
CA GLN A 254 2.13 15.78 15.09
C GLN A 254 3.57 15.66 15.60
N LEU A 255 4.41 14.97 14.82
CA LEU A 255 5.86 15.02 14.98
C LEU A 255 6.46 15.81 13.82
N THR A 256 7.23 16.85 14.13
CA THR A 256 7.88 17.70 13.12
C THR A 256 9.35 17.95 13.43
N SER A 257 10.11 18.35 12.41
CA SER A 257 11.38 19.06 12.61
C SER A 257 11.28 20.50 12.15
N SER A 258 11.76 21.43 12.98
CA SER A 258 11.96 22.82 12.57
C SER A 258 13.33 22.99 11.92
N TYR A 259 13.39 23.71 10.79
CA TYR A 259 14.63 24.14 10.12
C TYR A 259 15.56 23.02 9.62
N GLY A 260 15.06 21.80 9.38
CA GLY A 260 15.86 20.69 8.87
C GLY A 260 16.86 20.16 9.90
N ALA A 261 16.42 20.02 11.16
CA ALA A 261 17.23 19.41 12.20
C ALA A 261 17.38 17.90 11.91
N ASN A 262 18.61 17.41 11.97
CA ASN A 262 18.96 16.03 11.64
C ASN A 262 18.90 15.15 12.88
N ILE A 263 18.62 13.86 12.71
CA ILE A 263 18.72 12.85 13.76
C ILE A 263 19.79 11.84 13.34
N SER A 264 20.92 11.80 14.06
CA SER A 264 22.01 10.86 13.82
C SER A 264 22.26 9.98 15.04
N LEU A 265 22.00 8.68 14.92
CA LEU A 265 22.05 7.71 16.01
C LEU A 265 22.83 6.46 15.60
N THR A 266 23.45 5.79 16.57
CA THR A 266 23.99 4.43 16.36
C THR A 266 23.05 3.32 16.84
N GLY A 267 21.93 3.67 17.47
CA GLY A 267 20.80 2.78 17.78
C GLY A 267 19.63 2.97 16.83
N ASN A 268 18.48 2.35 17.12
CA ASN A 268 17.26 2.50 16.33
C ASN A 268 16.54 3.82 16.63
N LEU A 269 15.70 4.25 15.69
CA LEU A 269 14.79 5.39 15.86
C LEU A 269 13.35 4.91 15.73
N ASN A 270 12.54 5.13 16.76
CA ASN A 270 11.11 4.85 16.75
C ASN A 270 10.33 6.17 16.79
N LEU A 271 9.43 6.36 15.83
CA LEU A 271 8.62 7.57 15.69
C LEU A 271 7.15 7.18 15.77
N THR A 272 6.38 7.90 16.55
CA THR A 272 4.93 7.74 16.59
C THR A 272 4.28 9.10 16.59
N ALA A 273 3.28 9.29 15.72
CA ALA A 273 2.43 10.47 15.71
C ALA A 273 0.96 10.06 15.62
N GLY A 274 0.07 10.92 16.11
CA GLY A 274 -1.37 10.78 15.94
C GLY A 274 -1.86 11.34 14.60
N PRO A 275 -3.07 11.93 14.56
CA PRO A 275 -3.72 12.40 13.33
C PRO A 275 -2.94 13.45 12.52
N GLY A 276 -2.17 14.31 13.18
CA GLY A 276 -1.30 15.31 12.56
C GLY A 276 -0.12 14.70 11.79
N GLY A 277 0.22 13.44 12.09
CA GLY A 277 1.18 12.62 11.38
C GLY A 277 2.63 13.00 11.58
N ILE A 278 3.52 12.39 10.81
CA ILE A 278 4.96 12.63 10.89
C ILE A 278 5.33 13.51 9.70
N GLN A 279 5.57 14.78 9.97
CA GLN A 279 6.01 15.72 8.95
C GLN A 279 7.53 15.80 8.88
N THR A 280 8.03 16.54 7.89
CA THR A 280 9.44 16.66 7.51
C THR A 280 10.38 16.64 8.71
N ILE A 281 11.05 15.52 8.91
CA ILE A 281 12.27 15.44 9.70
C ILE A 281 13.43 15.80 8.77
N GLY A 282 14.48 16.45 9.28
CA GLY A 282 15.72 16.61 8.52
C GLY A 282 16.36 15.26 8.17
N ASP A 283 17.64 15.25 7.87
CA ASP A 283 18.31 13.98 7.52
C ASP A 283 18.27 13.04 8.74
N ILE A 284 17.89 11.79 8.52
CA ILE A 284 17.91 10.74 9.53
C ILE A 284 19.02 9.75 9.17
N ASP A 285 20.00 9.59 10.04
CA ASP A 285 21.08 8.62 9.91
C ASP A 285 21.11 7.70 11.12
N VAL A 286 20.60 6.49 10.97
CA VAL A 286 20.71 5.40 11.95
C VAL A 286 21.67 4.31 11.48
N GLY A 287 22.48 4.56 10.44
CA GLY A 287 23.41 3.60 9.86
C GLY A 287 22.70 2.35 9.30
N SER A 288 23.07 1.16 9.77
CA SER A 288 22.44 -0.11 9.39
C SER A 288 21.24 -0.50 10.25
N ASN A 289 20.80 0.37 11.16
CA ASN A 289 19.70 0.09 12.08
C ASN A 289 18.34 0.38 11.44
N THR A 290 17.27 0.27 12.24
CA THR A 290 15.88 0.39 11.78
C THR A 290 15.30 1.75 12.15
N ILE A 291 14.52 2.32 11.22
CA ILE A 291 13.55 3.36 11.53
C ILE A 291 12.17 2.68 11.56
N THR A 292 11.52 2.74 12.71
CA THR A 292 10.12 2.30 12.85
C THR A 292 9.25 3.52 13.01
N SER A 293 8.20 3.63 12.20
CA SER A 293 7.29 4.76 12.24
C SER A 293 5.84 4.31 12.20
N ASN A 294 5.01 4.87 13.08
CA ASN A 294 3.57 4.69 13.05
C ASN A 294 2.87 6.04 13.13
N SER A 295 2.02 6.32 12.15
CA SER A 295 1.28 7.58 12.05
C SER A 295 -0.22 7.30 11.98
N GLY A 296 -0.94 7.82 12.98
CA GLY A 296 -2.39 7.93 12.94
C GLY A 296 -2.90 8.95 11.92
N GLY A 297 -2.01 9.60 11.16
CA GLY A 297 -2.31 10.73 10.31
C GLY A 297 -2.18 10.47 8.81
N SER A 298 -2.51 11.50 8.03
CA SER A 298 -2.54 11.44 6.56
C SER A 298 -1.17 11.27 5.91
N ALA A 299 -0.05 11.44 6.64
CA ALA A 299 1.27 11.33 6.03
C ALA A 299 2.41 10.94 6.98
N ILE A 300 3.45 10.36 6.37
CA ILE A 300 4.83 10.26 6.88
C ILE A 300 5.77 10.86 5.83
N TYR A 301 6.43 11.96 6.17
CA TYR A 301 7.47 12.59 5.36
C TYR A 301 8.81 12.51 6.10
N VAL A 302 9.71 11.65 5.63
CA VAL A 302 11.08 11.58 6.13
C VAL A 302 12.03 12.13 5.08
N GLY A 303 13.02 12.90 5.51
CA GLY A 303 14.02 13.55 4.64
C GLY A 303 14.99 12.57 3.98
N ASP A 304 16.28 12.92 3.95
CA ASP A 304 17.32 12.01 3.49
C ASP A 304 17.56 10.95 4.58
N VAL A 305 17.46 9.68 4.23
CA VAL A 305 17.49 8.57 5.19
C VAL A 305 18.68 7.66 4.93
N THR A 306 19.50 7.45 5.95
CA THR A 306 20.49 6.38 6.03
C THR A 306 20.04 5.40 7.11
N ALA A 307 19.41 4.30 6.70
CA ALA A 307 18.95 3.23 7.58
C ALA A 307 19.15 1.88 6.89
N GLY A 308 19.31 0.80 7.64
CA GLY A 308 19.31 -0.55 7.10
C GLY A 308 17.91 -1.06 6.77
N ASN A 309 16.91 -0.64 7.56
CA ASN A 309 15.50 -0.98 7.35
C ASN A 309 14.62 0.25 7.58
N LEU A 310 13.70 0.49 6.65
CA LEU A 310 12.69 1.54 6.70
C LEU A 310 11.31 0.90 6.87
N SER A 311 10.82 0.89 8.11
CA SER A 311 9.53 0.30 8.49
C SER A 311 8.51 1.40 8.84
N LEU A 312 7.65 1.76 7.90
CA LEU A 312 6.74 2.91 8.03
C LEU A 312 5.28 2.48 7.86
N THR A 313 4.41 2.89 8.78
CA THR A 313 2.98 2.57 8.77
C THR A 313 2.14 3.81 8.94
N THR A 314 1.14 3.98 8.07
CA THR A 314 0.05 4.96 8.23
C THR A 314 -1.29 4.25 8.29
N THR A 315 -2.23 4.77 9.09
CA THR A 315 -3.55 4.15 9.27
C THR A 315 -4.70 4.88 8.56
N GLU A 316 -4.54 6.17 8.26
CA GLU A 316 -5.55 6.99 7.59
C GLU A 316 -5.76 6.59 6.13
N THR A 317 -7.03 6.62 5.70
CA THR A 317 -7.35 6.25 4.31
C THR A 317 -6.79 7.26 3.33
N GLY A 318 -6.05 6.79 2.32
CA GLY A 318 -5.42 7.67 1.31
C GLY A 318 -4.12 8.32 1.80
N SER A 319 -3.58 7.88 2.93
CA SER A 319 -2.34 8.41 3.51
C SER A 319 -1.13 8.32 2.59
N ILE A 320 -0.10 9.13 2.83
CA ILE A 320 1.11 9.19 2.00
C ILE A 320 2.34 8.82 2.83
N ILE A 321 3.22 7.98 2.28
CA ILE A 321 4.58 7.79 2.79
C ILE A 321 5.55 8.30 1.72
N GLN A 322 6.46 9.18 2.09
CA GLN A 322 7.49 9.68 1.17
C GLN A 322 8.88 9.69 1.83
N SER A 323 9.86 9.15 1.10
CA SER A 323 11.29 9.29 1.39
C SER A 323 12.03 9.59 0.10
N THR A 324 12.65 10.77 0.00
CA THR A 324 13.17 11.26 -1.29
C THR A 324 14.66 10.97 -1.52
N LYS A 325 15.43 10.60 -0.49
CA LYS A 325 16.82 10.11 -0.65
C LYS A 325 17.15 9.08 0.43
N PHE A 326 16.64 7.87 0.26
CA PHE A 326 17.10 6.73 1.03
C PHE A 326 18.47 6.26 0.52
N ASN A 327 19.32 5.69 1.37
CA ASN A 327 20.65 5.17 1.00
C ASN A 327 20.64 3.66 0.67
N GLY A 328 19.46 3.06 0.55
CA GLY A 328 19.27 1.64 0.30
C GLY A 328 19.13 0.85 1.61
N GLY A 329 18.50 -0.33 1.51
CA GLY A 329 18.10 -1.14 2.64
C GLY A 329 16.75 -1.81 2.40
N GLU A 330 16.23 -2.43 3.45
CA GLU A 330 14.94 -3.11 3.43
C GLU A 330 13.78 -2.12 3.58
N LEU A 331 12.68 -2.33 2.83
CA LEU A 331 11.46 -1.54 2.89
C LEU A 331 10.30 -2.39 3.46
N ASN A 332 9.67 -1.87 4.52
CA ASN A 332 8.47 -2.43 5.16
C ASN A 332 7.41 -1.33 5.28
N LEU A 333 6.56 -1.16 4.27
CA LEU A 333 5.71 0.00 4.11
C LEU A 333 4.23 -0.38 4.11
N VAL A 334 3.44 0.23 4.99
CA VAL A 334 2.00 -0.04 5.11
C VAL A 334 1.23 1.27 5.02
N THR A 335 0.24 1.31 4.14
CA THR A 335 -0.74 2.40 4.08
C THR A 335 -2.14 1.83 3.99
N ASN A 336 -3.15 2.64 4.31
CA ASN A 336 -4.55 2.28 4.07
C ASN A 336 -5.02 2.92 2.76
N ASN A 337 -4.94 2.20 1.64
CA ASN A 337 -5.33 2.69 0.31
C ASN A 337 -4.60 3.98 -0.11
N GLY A 338 -3.34 4.11 0.32
CA GLY A 338 -2.54 5.32 0.23
C GLY A 338 -1.33 5.19 -0.69
N ASN A 339 -0.59 6.28 -0.87
CA ASN A 339 0.51 6.33 -1.84
C ASN A 339 1.87 6.24 -1.16
N VAL A 340 2.80 5.56 -1.80
CA VAL A 340 4.21 5.48 -1.40
C VAL A 340 5.08 6.06 -2.50
N GLU A 341 6.02 6.93 -2.13
CA GLU A 341 7.10 7.38 -2.99
C GLU A 341 8.44 7.22 -2.26
N VAL A 342 9.28 6.31 -2.74
CA VAL A 342 10.63 6.09 -2.20
C VAL A 342 11.65 6.22 -3.30
N THR A 343 12.60 7.14 -3.14
CA THR A 343 13.76 7.25 -4.02
C THR A 343 15.02 6.97 -3.21
N ALA A 344 15.72 5.91 -3.57
CA ALA A 344 17.04 5.60 -3.09
C ALA A 344 18.10 6.14 -4.06
N SER A 345 18.81 7.18 -3.61
CA SER A 345 19.82 7.86 -4.42
C SER A 345 21.11 7.04 -4.57
N SER A 346 21.33 6.11 -3.63
CA SER A 346 22.40 5.13 -3.64
C SER A 346 21.94 3.83 -2.96
N GLY A 347 22.69 2.75 -3.14
CA GLY A 347 22.40 1.46 -2.51
C GLY A 347 21.27 0.65 -3.17
N ASP A 348 21.20 -0.63 -2.81
CA ASP A 348 20.15 -1.55 -3.24
C ASP A 348 18.92 -1.41 -2.34
N LEU A 349 17.73 -1.68 -2.87
CA LEU A 349 16.49 -1.81 -2.12
C LEU A 349 16.07 -3.27 -2.05
N SER A 350 15.71 -3.70 -0.85
CA SER A 350 15.10 -5.01 -0.60
C SER A 350 13.65 -4.80 -0.17
N ILE A 351 12.69 -5.40 -0.86
CA ILE A 351 11.28 -5.34 -0.49
C ILE A 351 11.03 -6.42 0.56
N GLY A 352 10.81 -6.01 1.81
CA GLY A 352 10.38 -6.92 2.87
C GLY A 352 8.86 -7.06 2.88
N SER A 353 8.15 -5.92 2.87
CA SER A 353 6.70 -5.90 2.68
C SER A 353 6.21 -4.52 2.26
N ILE A 354 5.28 -4.47 1.31
CA ILE A 354 4.59 -3.26 0.85
C ILE A 354 3.11 -3.59 0.77
N SER A 355 2.30 -3.01 1.66
CA SER A 355 0.86 -3.27 1.73
C SER A 355 0.08 -1.96 1.70
N LEU A 356 -0.42 -1.59 0.52
CA LEU A 356 -1.04 -0.29 0.24
C LEU A 356 -2.53 -0.39 -0.11
N GLY A 357 -3.12 -1.59 -0.10
CA GLY A 357 -4.51 -1.80 -0.54
C GLY A 357 -4.71 -1.38 -2.00
N SER A 358 -5.64 -0.46 -2.27
CA SER A 358 -5.87 0.11 -3.60
C SER A 358 -4.94 1.27 -3.96
N GLY A 359 -3.99 1.63 -3.09
CA GLY A 359 -3.06 2.73 -3.28
C GLY A 359 -1.98 2.45 -4.32
N SER A 360 -1.04 3.38 -4.51
CA SER A 360 0.02 3.26 -5.51
C SER A 360 1.42 3.37 -4.92
N ALA A 361 2.37 2.62 -5.46
CA ALA A 361 3.77 2.73 -5.11
C ALA A 361 4.61 3.25 -6.28
N THR A 362 5.50 4.20 -6.00
CA THR A 362 6.60 4.63 -6.88
C THR A 362 7.91 4.42 -6.13
N ILE A 363 8.73 3.47 -6.59
CA ILE A 363 9.99 3.09 -5.93
C ILE A 363 11.13 3.15 -6.92
N GLU A 364 12.14 3.94 -6.60
CA GLU A 364 13.31 4.13 -7.43
C GLU A 364 14.59 3.80 -6.66
N ALA A 365 15.45 2.92 -7.21
CA ALA A 365 16.83 2.74 -6.80
C ALA A 365 17.76 3.28 -7.91
N SER A 366 18.02 4.60 -7.90
CA SER A 366 18.63 5.30 -9.03
C SER A 366 19.97 4.72 -9.48
N SER A 367 20.76 4.17 -8.55
CA SER A 367 22.04 3.51 -8.83
C SER A 367 22.14 2.08 -8.30
N GLY A 368 21.03 1.49 -7.84
CA GLY A 368 21.01 0.18 -7.17
C GLY A 368 19.98 -0.76 -7.79
N THR A 369 19.87 -1.95 -7.24
CA THR A 369 18.87 -2.95 -7.61
C THR A 369 17.66 -2.83 -6.70
N ILE A 370 16.50 -3.31 -7.16
CA ILE A 370 15.34 -3.56 -6.31
C ILE A 370 15.12 -5.07 -6.31
N ASN A 371 15.16 -5.74 -5.18
CA ASN A 371 14.96 -7.18 -5.06
C ASN A 371 13.99 -7.48 -3.93
N ASP A 372 13.44 -8.69 -3.91
CA ASP A 372 12.83 -9.25 -2.71
C ASP A 372 13.89 -9.43 -1.58
N ALA A 373 13.48 -9.19 -0.33
CA ALA A 373 14.30 -9.35 0.87
C ALA A 373 14.48 -10.81 1.31
N ALA A 374 13.52 -11.69 1.05
CA ALA A 374 13.51 -13.06 1.52
C ALA A 374 13.05 -14.02 0.44
N SER A 375 13.95 -14.92 0.02
CA SER A 375 13.62 -15.96 -0.96
C SER A 375 12.53 -16.90 -0.45
N ASP A 376 11.27 -16.55 -0.72
CA ASP A 376 10.10 -17.33 -0.41
C ASP A 376 9.03 -17.22 -1.52
N THR A 377 7.76 -17.41 -1.16
CA THR A 377 6.63 -17.38 -2.11
C THR A 377 5.46 -16.58 -1.54
N THR A 378 5.70 -15.95 -0.39
CA THR A 378 4.75 -15.09 0.26
C THR A 378 4.70 -13.78 -0.51
N VAL A 379 3.54 -13.13 -0.44
CA VAL A 379 3.34 -11.90 -1.17
C VAL A 379 4.02 -10.78 -0.42
N ASP A 380 4.99 -10.14 -1.06
CA ASP A 380 5.67 -8.97 -0.49
C ASP A 380 4.96 -7.69 -0.89
N PHE A 381 4.27 -7.67 -2.03
CA PHE A 381 3.80 -6.42 -2.63
C PHE A 381 2.30 -6.42 -2.96
N VAL A 382 1.50 -5.65 -2.23
CA VAL A 382 0.06 -5.45 -2.47
C VAL A 382 -0.22 -3.97 -2.67
N ALA A 383 -0.66 -3.59 -3.87
CA ALA A 383 -1.03 -2.21 -4.22
C ALA A 383 -1.98 -2.22 -5.43
N GLY A 384 -2.75 -1.14 -5.65
CA GLY A 384 -3.51 -0.96 -6.89
C GLY A 384 -2.59 -0.86 -8.11
N SER A 385 -1.47 -0.14 -7.98
CA SER A 385 -0.44 -0.03 -9.00
C SER A 385 0.95 0.09 -8.40
N ALA A 386 1.97 -0.37 -9.13
CA ALA A 386 3.36 -0.23 -8.72
C ALA A 386 4.26 0.18 -9.90
N THR A 387 5.10 1.18 -9.67
CA THR A 387 6.15 1.64 -10.58
C THR A 387 7.50 1.45 -9.89
N LEU A 388 8.35 0.59 -10.45
CA LEU A 388 9.65 0.23 -9.89
C LEU A 388 10.76 0.53 -10.90
N SER A 389 11.74 1.33 -10.52
CA SER A 389 12.87 1.69 -11.39
C SER A 389 14.20 1.44 -10.70
N GLY A 390 15.09 0.68 -11.31
CA GLY A 390 16.43 0.43 -10.77
C GLY A 390 17.46 0.09 -11.84
N THR A 391 18.68 -0.24 -11.43
CA THR A 391 19.65 -0.90 -12.32
C THR A 391 19.17 -2.29 -12.73
N SER A 392 18.47 -2.98 -11.84
CA SER A 392 17.72 -4.22 -12.08
C SER A 392 16.52 -4.27 -11.15
N VAL A 393 15.51 -5.07 -11.51
CA VAL A 393 14.33 -5.32 -10.67
C VAL A 393 14.12 -6.83 -10.56
N GLY A 394 14.18 -7.37 -9.36
CA GLY A 394 14.06 -8.79 -9.05
C GLY A 394 15.15 -9.68 -9.66
N ASN A 395 16.36 -9.17 -9.93
CA ASN A 395 17.39 -9.95 -10.63
C ASN A 395 18.01 -11.07 -9.80
N SER A 396 18.08 -10.89 -8.49
CA SER A 396 18.68 -11.86 -7.56
C SER A 396 17.62 -12.79 -7.02
N GLN A 397 16.42 -12.24 -6.80
CA GLN A 397 15.18 -12.95 -6.51
C GLN A 397 14.02 -12.19 -7.16
N PRO A 398 13.07 -12.87 -7.83
CA PRO A 398 11.86 -12.23 -8.33
C PRO A 398 11.16 -11.46 -7.21
N ILE A 399 10.41 -10.41 -7.55
CA ILE A 399 9.54 -9.75 -6.57
C ILE A 399 8.17 -10.44 -6.60
N GLU A 400 7.64 -10.84 -5.44
CA GLU A 400 6.34 -11.45 -5.27
C GLU A 400 5.22 -10.39 -5.15
N PHE A 401 4.67 -10.00 -6.30
CA PHE A 401 3.48 -9.16 -6.38
C PHE A 401 2.21 -9.96 -6.04
N GLY A 402 1.42 -9.45 -5.11
CA GLY A 402 0.09 -9.93 -4.81
C GLY A 402 -0.94 -9.43 -5.83
N THR A 403 -1.96 -8.74 -5.34
CA THR A 403 -3.00 -8.13 -6.17
C THR A 403 -2.54 -6.77 -6.70
N VAL A 404 -1.63 -6.76 -7.67
CA VAL A 404 -1.21 -5.54 -8.38
C VAL A 404 -1.80 -5.51 -9.78
N ALA A 405 -2.69 -4.56 -10.04
CA ALA A 405 -3.41 -4.48 -11.30
C ALA A 405 -2.55 -3.91 -12.43
N THR A 406 -1.73 -2.90 -12.11
CA THR A 406 -0.84 -2.24 -13.08
C THR A 406 0.59 -2.24 -12.56
N LEU A 407 1.50 -2.74 -13.38
CA LEU A 407 2.91 -2.85 -13.04
C LEU A 407 3.77 -2.18 -14.11
N ASP A 408 4.62 -1.24 -13.71
CA ASP A 408 5.58 -0.56 -14.56
C ASP A 408 6.99 -0.78 -14.02
N LEU A 409 7.78 -1.60 -14.73
CA LEU A 409 9.10 -2.03 -14.30
C LEU A 409 10.17 -1.49 -15.24
N THR A 410 11.17 -0.79 -14.70
CA THR A 410 12.29 -0.29 -15.48
C THR A 410 13.62 -0.76 -14.87
N ALA A 411 14.42 -1.45 -15.68
CA ALA A 411 15.80 -1.80 -15.38
C ALA A 411 16.73 -1.07 -16.36
N SER A 412 17.57 -0.18 -15.83
CA SER A 412 18.45 0.66 -16.66
C SER A 412 19.64 -0.09 -17.27
N SER A 413 20.05 -1.22 -16.68
CA SER A 413 21.23 -1.97 -17.16
C SER A 413 21.15 -3.51 -17.00
N GLY A 414 20.34 -4.00 -16.06
CA GLY A 414 20.18 -5.43 -15.78
C GLY A 414 18.78 -5.94 -16.06
N SER A 415 18.45 -7.08 -15.46
CA SER A 415 17.22 -7.83 -15.77
C SER A 415 16.02 -7.38 -14.94
N ILE A 416 14.84 -7.75 -15.44
CA ILE A 416 13.58 -7.68 -14.73
C ILE A 416 13.10 -9.12 -14.47
N SER A 417 12.79 -9.46 -13.22
CA SER A 417 12.09 -10.67 -12.83
C SER A 417 10.98 -10.35 -11.83
N GLY A 418 9.79 -10.88 -12.03
CA GLY A 418 8.67 -10.70 -11.12
C GLY A 418 7.68 -11.85 -11.18
N ASN A 419 7.05 -12.14 -10.05
CA ASN A 419 6.00 -13.13 -9.92
C ASN A 419 4.76 -12.47 -9.34
N ALA A 420 3.63 -12.55 -10.03
CA ALA A 420 2.36 -12.03 -9.60
C ALA A 420 1.39 -13.15 -9.19
N ALA A 421 0.50 -12.84 -8.24
CA ALA A 421 -0.62 -13.68 -7.83
C ALA A 421 -1.97 -12.96 -8.02
N ALA A 422 -2.08 -12.15 -9.08
CA ALA A 422 -3.28 -11.36 -9.36
C ALA A 422 -4.33 -12.16 -10.14
N SER A 423 -5.34 -12.67 -9.45
CA SER A 423 -6.46 -13.43 -10.07
C SER A 423 -7.27 -12.64 -11.10
N SER A 424 -7.36 -11.31 -10.95
CA SER A 424 -7.98 -10.40 -11.93
C SER A 424 -7.11 -10.12 -13.16
N GLY A 425 -5.87 -10.62 -13.18
CA GLY A 425 -4.86 -10.29 -14.16
C GLY A 425 -4.01 -9.07 -13.78
N THR A 426 -2.89 -8.91 -14.49
CA THR A 426 -1.93 -7.81 -14.33
C THR A 426 -1.65 -7.19 -15.70
N SER A 427 -1.73 -5.86 -15.78
CA SER A 427 -1.23 -5.08 -16.92
C SER A 427 0.24 -4.75 -16.70
N LEU A 428 1.10 -5.22 -17.61
CA LEU A 428 2.56 -5.16 -17.48
C LEU A 428 3.18 -4.21 -18.53
N THR A 429 3.84 -3.18 -18.04
CA THR A 429 4.86 -2.41 -18.76
C THR A 429 6.22 -2.81 -18.21
N ALA A 430 7.15 -3.24 -19.06
CA ALA A 430 8.51 -3.54 -18.60
C ALA A 430 9.60 -3.17 -19.64
N SER A 431 10.67 -2.54 -19.15
CA SER A 431 11.82 -2.13 -19.96
C SER A 431 13.13 -2.57 -19.32
N ALA A 432 13.78 -3.56 -19.92
CA ALA A 432 15.13 -4.02 -19.58
C ALA A 432 16.00 -3.93 -20.84
N ALA A 433 16.26 -2.71 -21.33
CA ALA A 433 16.80 -2.44 -22.66
C ALA A 433 18.14 -3.14 -22.99
N SER A 434 18.89 -3.60 -21.99
CA SER A 434 20.16 -4.32 -22.14
C SER A 434 20.13 -5.76 -21.62
N SER A 435 18.99 -6.27 -21.16
CA SER A 435 18.92 -7.56 -20.45
C SER A 435 17.58 -8.28 -20.63
N THR A 436 17.34 -9.29 -19.79
CA THR A 436 16.16 -10.16 -19.87
C THR A 436 14.95 -9.60 -19.13
N ILE A 437 13.76 -9.99 -19.57
CA ILE A 437 12.51 -9.82 -18.83
C ILE A 437 11.94 -11.22 -18.57
N ALA A 438 11.74 -11.59 -17.32
CA ALA A 438 11.00 -12.75 -16.90
C ALA A 438 9.80 -12.30 -16.06
N PHE A 439 8.59 -12.76 -16.40
CA PHE A 439 7.42 -12.42 -15.61
C PHE A 439 6.43 -13.57 -15.57
N GLU A 440 5.93 -13.86 -14.37
CA GLU A 440 4.89 -14.85 -14.13
C GLU A 440 3.66 -14.19 -13.51
N ASN A 441 2.45 -14.56 -13.94
CA ASN A 441 1.24 -14.40 -13.13
C ASN A 441 0.64 -15.77 -12.86
N SER A 442 0.86 -16.27 -11.65
CA SER A 442 0.53 -17.61 -11.21
C SER A 442 -0.97 -17.86 -11.02
N LEU A 443 -1.79 -16.80 -10.86
CA LEU A 443 -3.23 -16.93 -10.60
C LEU A 443 -4.14 -16.34 -11.68
N GLY A 444 -3.61 -15.55 -12.61
CA GLY A 444 -4.46 -14.85 -13.59
C GLY A 444 -3.76 -14.50 -14.90
N ALA A 445 -4.47 -13.69 -15.69
CA ALA A 445 -4.06 -13.24 -17.02
C ALA A 445 -2.87 -12.25 -16.97
N ILE A 446 -2.20 -12.11 -18.12
CA ILE A 446 -1.25 -11.02 -18.36
C ILE A 446 -1.76 -10.19 -19.53
N GLU A 447 -1.94 -8.90 -19.32
CA GLU A 447 -2.08 -7.92 -20.39
C GLU A 447 -0.76 -7.18 -20.59
N ILE A 448 -0.17 -7.29 -21.76
CA ILE A 448 1.10 -6.64 -22.07
C ILE A 448 0.82 -5.22 -22.56
N ALA A 449 1.07 -4.24 -21.70
CA ALA A 449 0.98 -2.83 -22.05
C ALA A 449 2.17 -2.40 -22.91
N SER A 450 3.40 -2.83 -22.59
CA SER A 450 4.53 -2.83 -23.53
C SER A 450 5.73 -3.59 -22.95
N LEU A 451 6.56 -4.20 -23.80
CA LEU A 451 7.81 -4.83 -23.39
C LEU A 451 8.97 -4.39 -24.28
N THR A 452 10.08 -3.99 -23.67
CA THR A 452 11.35 -3.72 -24.36
C THR A 452 12.49 -4.44 -23.64
N ALA A 453 13.04 -5.48 -24.25
CA ALA A 453 14.17 -6.23 -23.73
C ALA A 453 15.38 -6.17 -24.66
N GLY A 454 16.58 -6.07 -24.10
CA GLY A 454 17.83 -6.24 -24.85
C GLY A 454 18.22 -7.70 -25.07
N SER A 455 17.60 -8.61 -24.31
CA SER A 455 17.82 -10.06 -24.33
C SER A 455 16.48 -10.81 -24.38
N SER A 456 16.44 -12.07 -23.92
CA SER A 456 15.22 -12.89 -23.96
C SER A 456 14.08 -12.35 -23.10
N ILE A 457 12.85 -12.63 -23.54
CA ILE A 457 11.62 -12.42 -22.78
C ILE A 457 11.05 -13.80 -22.42
N SER A 458 10.62 -14.00 -21.17
CA SER A 458 9.90 -15.20 -20.72
C SER A 458 8.63 -14.79 -19.98
N LEU A 459 7.47 -15.20 -20.48
CA LEU A 459 6.17 -14.87 -19.91
C LEU A 459 5.39 -16.13 -19.58
N THR A 460 4.94 -16.25 -18.33
CA THR A 460 4.10 -17.34 -17.85
C THR A 460 2.82 -16.77 -17.25
N SER A 461 1.65 -17.26 -17.66
CA SER A 461 0.34 -16.85 -17.15
C SER A 461 -0.53 -18.07 -16.91
N SER A 462 -1.29 -18.06 -15.81
CA SER A 462 -2.37 -19.02 -15.57
C SER A 462 -3.70 -18.59 -16.22
N GLY A 463 -3.74 -17.43 -16.87
CA GLY A 463 -4.87 -16.92 -17.65
C GLY A 463 -4.48 -16.61 -19.10
N ALA A 464 -5.34 -15.89 -19.81
CA ALA A 464 -5.05 -15.44 -21.16
C ALA A 464 -3.87 -14.46 -21.19
N MET A 465 -3.11 -14.49 -22.27
CA MET A 465 -2.08 -13.51 -22.55
C MET A 465 -2.53 -12.60 -23.68
N THR A 466 -2.76 -11.33 -23.37
CA THR A 466 -3.21 -10.31 -24.33
C THR A 466 -2.22 -9.16 -24.38
N GLN A 467 -2.40 -8.23 -25.31
CA GLN A 467 -1.55 -7.05 -25.38
C GLN A 467 -2.29 -5.80 -25.88
N THR A 468 -1.84 -4.65 -25.41
CA THR A 468 -2.29 -3.32 -25.85
C THR A 468 -1.17 -2.50 -26.51
N GLY A 469 0.09 -2.72 -26.15
CA GLY A 469 1.24 -2.11 -26.83
C GLY A 469 2.23 -3.10 -27.44
N PRO A 470 3.39 -2.60 -27.90
CA PRO A 470 4.36 -3.39 -28.64
C PRO A 470 5.23 -4.25 -27.73
N ILE A 471 5.76 -5.32 -28.31
CA ILE A 471 6.80 -6.15 -27.72
C ILE A 471 8.03 -6.10 -28.64
N SER A 472 9.19 -5.78 -28.08
CA SER A 472 10.47 -5.87 -28.77
C SER A 472 11.50 -6.55 -27.87
N ASN A 473 12.17 -7.56 -28.37
CA ASN A 473 13.24 -8.27 -27.67
C ASN A 473 14.56 -8.30 -28.47
N ASN A 474 14.76 -7.30 -29.34
CA ASN A 474 16.01 -7.09 -30.08
C ASN A 474 16.52 -8.34 -30.83
N GLY A 475 15.61 -9.11 -31.43
CA GLY A 475 15.93 -10.32 -32.20
C GLY A 475 16.22 -11.57 -31.36
N GLN A 476 16.01 -11.53 -30.04
CA GLN A 476 16.30 -12.63 -29.13
C GLN A 476 15.10 -13.57 -28.96
N THR A 477 15.17 -14.55 -28.05
CA THR A 477 14.06 -15.48 -27.84
C THR A 477 12.96 -14.85 -26.98
N ILE A 478 11.70 -15.02 -27.39
CA ILE A 478 10.51 -14.83 -26.55
C ILE A 478 9.88 -16.18 -26.24
N THR A 479 9.69 -16.48 -24.96
CA THR A 479 9.08 -17.74 -24.48
C THR A 479 7.71 -17.43 -23.86
N LEU A 480 6.67 -18.15 -24.30
CA LEU A 480 5.29 -17.88 -23.93
C LEU A 480 4.63 -19.12 -23.32
N ALA A 481 3.99 -18.99 -22.17
CA ALA A 481 3.21 -20.05 -21.52
C ALA A 481 1.91 -19.47 -20.95
N ALA A 482 0.76 -19.83 -21.48
CA ALA A 482 -0.56 -19.41 -20.95
C ALA A 482 -1.39 -20.60 -20.41
N GLY A 483 -0.85 -21.81 -20.45
CA GLY A 483 -1.61 -23.04 -20.22
C GLY A 483 -2.49 -23.43 -21.41
N SER A 484 -2.86 -24.70 -21.49
CA SER A 484 -3.58 -25.26 -22.65
C SER A 484 -5.05 -24.83 -22.75
N THR A 485 -5.58 -24.09 -21.78
CA THR A 485 -6.97 -23.62 -21.74
C THR A 485 -7.11 -22.14 -22.05
N ASN A 486 -6.01 -21.40 -22.14
CA ASN A 486 -6.02 -19.96 -22.33
C ASN A 486 -5.32 -19.58 -23.62
N ASP A 487 -5.85 -18.54 -24.27
CA ASP A 487 -5.31 -18.06 -25.53
C ASP A 487 -4.12 -17.11 -25.33
N ILE A 488 -3.25 -17.07 -26.34
CA ILE A 488 -2.18 -16.10 -26.48
C ILE A 488 -2.51 -15.21 -27.69
N THR A 489 -2.80 -13.95 -27.47
CA THR A 489 -3.15 -12.98 -28.52
C THR A 489 -2.18 -11.81 -28.50
N LEU A 490 -1.15 -11.89 -29.34
CA LEU A 490 -0.08 -10.92 -29.48
C LEU A 490 -0.09 -10.26 -30.86
N SER A 491 -1.11 -9.43 -31.13
CA SER A 491 -1.47 -8.97 -32.49
C SER A 491 -1.17 -7.50 -32.82
N ASN A 492 -0.44 -6.75 -31.98
CA ASN A 492 -0.06 -5.37 -32.29
C ASN A 492 0.86 -5.35 -33.52
N ALA A 493 0.63 -4.38 -34.40
CA ALA A 493 1.35 -4.25 -35.67
C ALA A 493 2.85 -3.93 -35.51
N SER A 494 3.24 -3.42 -34.35
CA SER A 494 4.60 -3.00 -34.03
C SER A 494 5.38 -4.01 -33.18
N ASN A 495 4.82 -5.20 -32.96
CA ASN A 495 5.58 -6.30 -32.37
C ASN A 495 6.77 -6.63 -33.27
N ASP A 496 7.94 -6.77 -32.66
CA ASP A 496 9.21 -7.11 -33.32
C ASP A 496 9.89 -8.21 -32.51
N PHE A 497 9.52 -9.45 -32.82
CA PHE A 497 10.05 -10.62 -32.11
C PHE A 497 11.34 -11.09 -32.76
N GLY A 498 12.21 -11.72 -31.98
CA GLY A 498 13.22 -12.62 -32.52
C GLY A 498 12.69 -14.03 -32.70
N THR A 499 13.31 -14.99 -32.00
CA THR A 499 12.82 -16.38 -31.99
C THR A 499 11.62 -16.53 -31.07
N VAL A 500 10.48 -16.99 -31.59
CA VAL A 500 9.30 -17.30 -30.79
C VAL A 500 9.34 -18.76 -30.35
N SER A 501 9.15 -18.99 -29.05
CA SER A 501 9.02 -20.30 -28.43
C SER A 501 7.72 -20.39 -27.64
N ILE A 502 6.81 -21.26 -28.07
CA ILE A 502 5.54 -21.50 -27.36
C ILE A 502 5.72 -22.71 -26.47
N THR A 503 5.48 -22.55 -25.18
CA THR A 503 5.49 -23.64 -24.21
C THR A 503 4.10 -24.23 -24.05
N THR A 504 3.08 -23.38 -23.85
CA THR A 504 1.67 -23.78 -23.75
C THR A 504 0.75 -22.63 -24.16
N GLY A 505 -0.36 -22.96 -24.81
CA GLY A 505 -1.46 -22.07 -25.16
C GLY A 505 -2.62 -22.88 -25.79
N ASN A 506 -3.83 -22.34 -25.75
CA ASN A 506 -4.96 -22.86 -26.51
C ASN A 506 -4.86 -22.37 -27.96
N SER A 507 -5.53 -21.27 -28.31
CA SER A 507 -5.31 -20.60 -29.59
C SER A 507 -4.19 -19.56 -29.46
N VAL A 508 -3.28 -19.55 -30.43
CA VAL A 508 -2.14 -18.62 -30.47
C VAL A 508 -2.23 -17.75 -31.71
N ASN A 509 -2.29 -16.44 -31.52
CA ASN A 509 -2.36 -15.44 -32.57
C ASN A 509 -1.22 -14.44 -32.40
N LEU A 510 -0.26 -14.47 -33.32
CA LEU A 510 0.94 -13.65 -33.26
C LEU A 510 1.04 -12.76 -34.51
N ARG A 511 1.51 -11.54 -34.30
CA ARG A 511 1.90 -10.62 -35.36
C ARG A 511 3.32 -10.14 -35.15
N ASP A 512 4.10 -10.08 -36.22
CA ASP A 512 5.50 -9.68 -36.18
C ASP A 512 5.84 -8.76 -37.37
N VAL A 513 6.58 -7.68 -37.11
CA VAL A 513 6.95 -6.67 -38.10
C VAL A 513 8.18 -7.06 -38.92
N SER A 514 9.08 -7.87 -38.36
CA SER A 514 10.30 -8.32 -39.02
C SER A 514 10.18 -9.74 -39.60
N GLY A 515 9.06 -10.42 -39.32
CA GLY A 515 8.77 -11.78 -39.76
C GLY A 515 9.22 -12.82 -38.74
N PHE A 516 8.59 -14.00 -38.76
CA PHE A 516 8.81 -14.99 -37.70
C PHE A 516 10.08 -15.81 -37.89
N THR A 517 10.84 -15.94 -36.80
CA THR A 517 11.63 -17.15 -36.52
C THR A 517 10.90 -17.95 -35.44
N LEU A 518 10.38 -19.13 -35.77
CA LEU A 518 9.55 -19.92 -34.85
C LEU A 518 10.28 -21.24 -34.49
N ASN A 519 10.24 -21.64 -33.22
CA ASN A 519 10.62 -22.99 -32.82
C ASN A 519 9.55 -24.02 -33.21
N SER A 520 9.88 -25.30 -33.24
CA SER A 520 8.89 -26.34 -33.55
C SER A 520 7.66 -26.25 -32.64
N VAL A 521 6.47 -26.41 -33.23
CA VAL A 521 5.19 -26.39 -32.53
C VAL A 521 4.58 -27.79 -32.53
N THR A 522 4.11 -28.23 -31.38
CA THR A 522 3.37 -29.48 -31.19
C THR A 522 1.96 -29.22 -30.68
N ALA A 523 1.07 -30.19 -30.84
CA ALA A 523 -0.30 -30.11 -30.35
C ALA A 523 -0.42 -29.97 -28.82
N SER A 524 0.67 -30.26 -28.07
CA SER A 524 0.72 -30.02 -26.62
C SER A 524 1.10 -28.58 -26.25
N GLN A 525 1.80 -27.88 -27.16
CA GLN A 525 2.19 -26.48 -26.98
C GLN A 525 1.10 -25.54 -27.47
N VAL A 526 0.41 -25.90 -28.56
CA VAL A 526 -0.75 -25.18 -29.09
C VAL A 526 -1.90 -26.19 -29.19
N ALA A 527 -2.83 -26.11 -28.23
CA ALA A 527 -3.95 -27.04 -28.13
C ALA A 527 -5.14 -26.68 -29.04
N GLY A 528 -5.08 -25.52 -29.71
CA GLY A 528 -6.08 -25.00 -30.64
C GLY A 528 -5.45 -24.46 -31.92
N ASN A 529 -6.01 -23.36 -32.45
CA ASN A 529 -5.55 -22.78 -33.72
C ASN A 529 -4.23 -22.01 -33.57
N LEU A 530 -3.42 -22.02 -34.63
CA LEU A 530 -2.23 -21.17 -34.77
C LEU A 530 -2.45 -20.13 -35.87
N THR A 531 -2.32 -18.85 -35.54
CA THR A 531 -2.40 -17.72 -36.48
C THR A 531 -1.10 -16.93 -36.46
N LEU A 532 -0.47 -16.78 -37.63
CA LEU A 532 0.78 -16.06 -37.82
C LEU A 532 0.59 -14.94 -38.85
N GLN A 533 0.96 -13.71 -38.48
CA GLN A 533 0.86 -12.53 -39.34
C GLN A 533 2.20 -11.82 -39.43
N THR A 534 2.80 -11.71 -40.61
CA THR A 534 4.07 -10.97 -40.80
C THR A 534 3.84 -9.65 -41.53
N ALA A 535 4.60 -8.62 -41.16
CA ALA A 535 4.87 -7.46 -42.00
C ALA A 535 6.35 -7.49 -42.45
N GLY A 536 6.75 -6.56 -43.33
CA GLY A 536 8.17 -6.36 -43.67
C GLY A 536 8.72 -7.16 -44.85
N GLY A 537 7.96 -8.07 -45.46
CA GLY A 537 8.37 -8.73 -46.70
C GLY A 537 9.41 -9.84 -46.57
N VAL A 538 9.76 -10.22 -45.34
CA VAL A 538 10.72 -11.30 -45.06
C VAL A 538 10.06 -12.65 -45.35
N ALA A 539 10.80 -13.54 -46.01
CA ALA A 539 10.34 -14.90 -46.27
C ALA A 539 10.14 -15.66 -44.95
N MET A 540 9.02 -16.36 -44.82
CA MET A 540 8.67 -17.12 -43.63
C MET A 540 8.96 -18.60 -43.88
N ALA A 541 10.02 -19.11 -43.24
CA ALA A 541 10.34 -20.54 -43.23
C ALA A 541 9.68 -21.20 -42.01
N LEU A 542 8.66 -22.02 -42.24
CA LEU A 542 7.93 -22.71 -41.19
C LEU A 542 8.79 -23.86 -40.64
N PRO A 543 8.96 -23.97 -39.30
CA PRO A 543 9.56 -25.16 -38.69
C PRO A 543 8.57 -26.33 -38.75
N ALA A 544 8.92 -27.45 -38.12
CA ALA A 544 7.93 -28.49 -37.87
C ALA A 544 6.75 -27.93 -37.05
N ILE A 545 5.53 -28.05 -37.57
CA ILE A 545 4.29 -27.64 -36.91
C ILE A 545 3.33 -28.83 -36.94
N THR A 546 2.90 -29.28 -35.76
CA THR A 546 1.88 -30.32 -35.61
C THR A 546 0.74 -29.77 -34.76
N LEU A 547 -0.47 -29.69 -35.30
CA LEU A 547 -1.67 -29.25 -34.59
C LEU A 547 -2.64 -30.42 -34.34
N GLY A 548 -3.59 -30.22 -33.44
CA GLY A 548 -4.60 -31.23 -33.09
C GLY A 548 -5.67 -31.41 -34.17
N ALA A 549 -6.54 -32.39 -33.95
CA ALA A 549 -7.60 -32.70 -34.90
C ALA A 549 -8.67 -31.59 -34.93
N GLY A 550 -8.89 -30.99 -36.10
CA GLY A 550 -9.81 -29.87 -36.29
C GLY A 550 -9.20 -28.49 -36.03
N ASP A 551 -7.94 -28.44 -35.58
CA ASP A 551 -7.23 -27.18 -35.36
C ASP A 551 -6.63 -26.65 -36.66
N ASN A 552 -6.65 -25.33 -36.82
CA ASN A 552 -6.33 -24.65 -38.05
C ASN A 552 -5.00 -23.91 -37.96
N LEU A 553 -4.31 -23.84 -39.10
CA LEU A 553 -3.14 -22.98 -39.32
C LEU A 553 -3.54 -21.84 -40.26
N SER A 554 -3.46 -20.60 -39.78
CA SER A 554 -3.73 -19.40 -40.58
C SER A 554 -2.47 -18.56 -40.70
N ILE A 555 -2.05 -18.26 -41.92
CA ILE A 555 -0.85 -17.49 -42.23
C ILE A 555 -1.23 -16.31 -43.12
N THR A 556 -0.86 -15.12 -42.69
CA THR A 556 -0.84 -13.92 -43.54
C THR A 556 0.60 -13.44 -43.63
N SER A 557 1.22 -13.61 -44.80
CA SER A 557 2.62 -13.26 -45.02
C SER A 557 2.75 -12.16 -46.06
N THR A 558 3.68 -11.24 -45.82
CA THR A 558 4.11 -10.25 -46.82
C THR A 558 5.38 -10.67 -47.56
N GLY A 559 5.99 -11.81 -47.21
CA GLY A 559 7.07 -12.48 -47.93
C GLY A 559 6.68 -13.88 -48.40
N ALA A 560 7.56 -14.54 -49.17
CA ALA A 560 7.37 -15.92 -49.60
C ALA A 560 7.20 -16.85 -48.38
N VAL A 561 6.43 -17.93 -48.53
CA VAL A 561 6.21 -18.91 -47.46
C VAL A 561 6.86 -20.23 -47.88
N THR A 562 7.78 -20.73 -47.06
CA THR A 562 8.41 -22.03 -47.27
C THR A 562 8.27 -22.90 -46.02
N ASP A 563 8.45 -24.20 -46.14
CA ASP A 563 8.67 -25.10 -45.02
C ASP A 563 10.14 -25.51 -44.90
N SER A 564 10.55 -25.82 -43.67
CA SER A 564 11.86 -26.38 -43.33
C SER A 564 11.75 -27.65 -42.48
N GLY A 565 10.51 -28.04 -42.16
CA GLY A 565 10.13 -29.27 -41.51
C GLY A 565 8.64 -29.54 -41.72
N SER A 566 8.20 -30.73 -41.33
CA SER A 566 6.85 -31.25 -41.55
C SER A 566 5.74 -30.35 -40.97
N LEU A 567 4.74 -30.06 -41.81
CA LEU A 567 3.49 -29.43 -41.44
C LEU A 567 2.38 -30.49 -41.36
N ILE A 568 1.93 -30.79 -40.15
CA ILE A 568 0.85 -31.74 -39.87
C ILE A 568 -0.33 -30.95 -39.32
N VAL A 569 -1.30 -30.65 -40.18
CA VAL A 569 -2.47 -29.83 -39.86
C VAL A 569 -3.72 -30.57 -40.32
N PRO A 570 -4.33 -31.42 -39.47
CA PRO A 570 -5.53 -32.16 -39.83
C PRO A 570 -6.76 -31.29 -40.09
N GLY A 571 -6.78 -30.05 -39.56
CA GLY A 571 -7.80 -29.06 -39.88
C GLY A 571 -7.52 -28.30 -41.17
N THR A 572 -7.92 -27.03 -41.20
CA THR A 572 -7.74 -26.16 -42.36
C THR A 572 -6.43 -25.37 -42.25
N THR A 573 -5.64 -25.42 -43.32
CA THR A 573 -4.51 -24.51 -43.54
C THR A 573 -4.94 -23.41 -44.51
N THR A 574 -4.79 -22.15 -44.11
CA THR A 574 -5.03 -20.98 -44.99
C THR A 574 -3.78 -20.13 -45.07
N ILE A 575 -3.27 -19.91 -46.28
CA ILE A 575 -2.08 -19.08 -46.52
C ILE A 575 -2.44 -17.93 -47.44
N SER A 576 -2.19 -16.71 -46.99
CA SER A 576 -2.27 -15.50 -47.81
C SER A 576 -0.89 -14.88 -47.98
N ALA A 577 -0.24 -15.15 -49.11
CA ALA A 577 1.04 -14.60 -49.54
C ALA A 577 0.88 -13.95 -50.94
N SER A 578 -0.05 -13.01 -51.06
CA SER A 578 -0.48 -12.44 -52.35
C SER A 578 0.68 -11.94 -53.21
N GLY A 579 0.85 -12.53 -54.40
CA GLY A 579 1.91 -12.16 -55.35
C GLY A 579 3.29 -12.74 -55.01
N LEU A 580 3.38 -13.63 -54.02
CA LEU A 580 4.61 -14.24 -53.52
C LEU A 580 4.52 -15.77 -53.60
N ASP A 581 5.66 -16.43 -53.68
CA ASP A 581 5.70 -17.88 -53.81
C ASP A 581 5.37 -18.58 -52.48
N VAL A 582 4.69 -19.72 -52.59
CA VAL A 582 4.40 -20.64 -51.47
C VAL A 582 4.95 -22.01 -51.86
N THR A 583 5.95 -22.49 -51.13
CA THR A 583 6.58 -23.80 -51.36
C THR A 583 6.51 -24.62 -50.08
N LEU A 584 5.59 -25.58 -50.02
CA LEU A 584 5.43 -26.51 -48.90
C LEU A 584 5.78 -27.92 -49.39
N ASP A 585 7.07 -28.17 -49.61
CA ASP A 585 7.55 -29.32 -50.37
C ASP A 585 8.17 -30.44 -49.51
N ASP A 586 8.15 -30.31 -48.19
CA ASP A 586 8.55 -31.41 -47.29
C ASP A 586 7.67 -32.63 -47.55
N SER A 587 8.32 -33.77 -47.80
CA SER A 587 7.65 -35.04 -48.13
C SER A 587 6.75 -35.61 -47.03
N SER A 588 6.82 -35.04 -45.82
CA SER A 588 6.08 -35.48 -44.64
C SER A 588 4.92 -34.54 -44.29
N ASN A 589 4.67 -33.51 -45.08
CA ASN A 589 3.51 -32.64 -44.91
C ASN A 589 2.20 -33.44 -45.02
N ASN A 590 1.20 -33.05 -44.22
CA ASN A 590 -0.10 -33.70 -44.16
C ASN A 590 -1.17 -32.68 -43.76
N PHE A 591 -2.00 -32.29 -44.72
CA PHE A 591 -3.04 -31.29 -44.59
C PHE A 591 -4.43 -31.95 -44.68
N GLY A 592 -5.37 -31.48 -43.87
CA GLY A 592 -6.80 -31.78 -44.08
C GLY A 592 -7.33 -31.03 -45.29
N THR A 593 -7.63 -29.74 -45.08
CA THR A 593 -7.97 -28.81 -46.17
C THR A 593 -6.87 -27.75 -46.29
N ILE A 594 -6.48 -27.36 -47.51
CA ILE A 594 -5.51 -26.28 -47.74
C ILE A 594 -5.99 -25.28 -48.80
N GLY A 595 -6.05 -24.00 -48.43
CA GLY A 595 -6.36 -22.89 -49.33
C GLY A 595 -5.22 -21.86 -49.39
N VAL A 596 -4.85 -21.43 -50.59
CA VAL A 596 -3.66 -20.58 -50.79
C VAL A 596 -3.94 -19.39 -51.72
N VAL A 597 -3.49 -18.20 -51.31
CA VAL A 597 -3.32 -17.04 -52.18
C VAL A 597 -1.82 -16.80 -52.40
N GLY A 598 -1.33 -16.94 -53.64
CA GLY A 598 0.11 -16.88 -53.95
C GLY A 598 0.43 -16.61 -55.42
N ALA A 599 1.72 -16.49 -55.74
CA ALA A 599 2.23 -16.42 -57.10
C ALA A 599 2.46 -17.82 -57.67
N ASN A 600 3.61 -18.45 -57.38
CA ASN A 600 3.78 -19.88 -57.63
C ASN A 600 3.53 -20.65 -56.35
N VAL A 601 2.77 -21.74 -56.45
CA VAL A 601 2.41 -22.59 -55.33
C VAL A 601 2.83 -24.01 -55.63
N ALA A 602 3.66 -24.59 -54.76
CA ALA A 602 4.08 -25.98 -54.79
C ALA A 602 3.79 -26.62 -53.44
N ILE A 603 2.98 -27.69 -53.40
CA ILE A 603 2.59 -28.38 -52.17
C ILE A 603 2.79 -29.87 -52.36
N THR A 604 3.49 -30.49 -51.41
CA THR A 604 3.56 -31.95 -51.25
C THR A 604 2.70 -32.34 -50.05
N ASP A 605 1.88 -33.37 -50.19
CA ASP A 605 1.05 -33.95 -49.13
C ASP A 605 1.23 -35.47 -49.12
N VAL A 606 1.41 -36.07 -47.95
CA VAL A 606 1.64 -37.52 -47.80
C VAL A 606 0.35 -38.34 -47.83
N ALA A 607 -0.81 -37.72 -47.64
CA ALA A 607 -2.13 -38.32 -47.57
C ALA A 607 -3.08 -37.72 -48.62
N ALA A 608 -4.38 -37.95 -48.47
CA ALA A 608 -5.39 -37.29 -49.28
C ALA A 608 -5.52 -35.83 -48.86
N VAL A 609 -5.66 -34.93 -49.83
CA VAL A 609 -5.75 -33.49 -49.60
C VAL A 609 -7.03 -32.92 -50.20
N ASP A 610 -7.71 -32.07 -49.43
CA ASP A 610 -8.81 -31.25 -49.90
C ASP A 610 -8.33 -29.82 -50.19
N LEU A 611 -8.53 -29.35 -51.42
CA LEU A 611 -8.14 -28.00 -51.81
C LEU A 611 -9.27 -27.03 -51.45
N GLY A 612 -8.99 -26.20 -50.45
CA GLY A 612 -9.80 -25.04 -50.14
C GLY A 612 -9.60 -23.93 -51.17
N ALA A 613 -10.43 -22.87 -51.05
CA ALA A 613 -10.43 -21.76 -52.00
C ALA A 613 -9.02 -21.19 -52.21
N SER A 614 -8.57 -21.19 -53.46
CA SER A 614 -7.21 -20.81 -53.81
C SER A 614 -7.18 -19.79 -54.95
N THR A 615 -6.27 -18.82 -54.87
CA THR A 615 -6.03 -17.80 -55.90
C THR A 615 -4.54 -17.77 -56.23
N VAL A 616 -4.17 -18.32 -57.37
CA VAL A 616 -2.76 -18.53 -57.75
C VAL A 616 -2.49 -17.83 -59.08
N SER A 617 -1.59 -16.83 -59.07
CA SER A 617 -1.33 -16.02 -60.26
C SER A 617 -0.33 -16.67 -61.24
N GLY A 618 0.45 -17.63 -60.77
CA GLY A 618 1.43 -18.42 -61.53
C GLY A 618 1.12 -19.91 -61.49
N THR A 619 2.15 -20.75 -61.35
CA THR A 619 2.01 -22.22 -61.36
C THR A 619 1.34 -22.71 -60.07
N PHE A 620 0.44 -23.69 -60.18
CA PHE A 620 -0.15 -24.41 -59.06
C PHE A 620 0.17 -25.91 -59.15
N ALA A 621 1.18 -26.36 -58.41
CA ALA A 621 1.64 -27.74 -58.41
C ALA A 621 1.29 -28.43 -57.07
N ILE A 622 0.40 -29.43 -57.13
CA ILE A 622 0.02 -30.26 -55.99
C ILE A 622 0.52 -31.68 -56.22
N THR A 623 1.26 -32.23 -55.27
CA THR A 623 1.63 -33.65 -55.23
C THR A 623 1.03 -34.25 -53.97
N SER A 624 0.22 -35.30 -54.10
CA SER A 624 -0.45 -35.96 -52.98
C SER A 624 -0.14 -37.47 -52.97
N GLY A 625 -0.01 -38.02 -51.77
CA GLY A 625 0.05 -39.44 -51.47
C GLY A 625 -1.33 -40.10 -51.34
N GLY A 626 -2.40 -39.42 -51.75
CA GLY A 626 -3.77 -39.93 -51.76
C GLY A 626 -4.66 -39.19 -52.76
N ALA A 627 -5.98 -39.22 -52.53
CA ALA A 627 -6.94 -38.49 -53.36
C ALA A 627 -6.73 -36.97 -53.28
N ILE A 628 -6.95 -36.28 -54.41
CA ILE A 628 -6.97 -34.81 -54.48
C ILE A 628 -8.41 -34.40 -54.76
N THR A 629 -9.03 -33.68 -53.82
CA THR A 629 -10.37 -33.09 -53.98
C THR A 629 -10.31 -31.58 -53.87
N ASP A 630 -11.39 -30.88 -54.23
CA ASP A 630 -11.61 -29.50 -53.85
C ASP A 630 -12.95 -29.30 -53.14
N SER A 631 -12.96 -28.31 -52.27
CA SER A 631 -14.15 -27.83 -51.56
C SER A 631 -14.34 -26.31 -51.69
N GLY A 632 -13.37 -25.63 -52.31
CA GLY A 632 -13.42 -24.21 -52.62
C GLY A 632 -13.03 -23.90 -54.05
N THR A 633 -13.40 -22.70 -54.52
CA THR A 633 -13.10 -22.27 -55.88
C THR A 633 -11.61 -22.11 -56.14
N GLN A 634 -11.13 -22.73 -57.22
CA GLN A 634 -9.74 -22.68 -57.65
C GLN A 634 -9.53 -21.65 -58.77
N ALA A 635 -9.10 -20.44 -58.41
CA ALA A 635 -8.81 -19.35 -59.34
C ALA A 635 -7.31 -19.34 -59.74
N ILE A 636 -6.96 -20.16 -60.72
CA ILE A 636 -5.57 -20.37 -61.17
C ILE A 636 -5.37 -19.77 -62.55
N THR A 637 -4.42 -18.84 -62.71
CA THR A 637 -4.13 -18.21 -64.00
C THR A 637 -2.94 -18.82 -64.75
N GLY A 638 -2.01 -19.48 -64.04
CA GLY A 638 -0.91 -20.24 -64.65
C GLY A 638 -1.22 -21.73 -64.82
N ASP A 639 -0.16 -22.52 -65.03
CA ASP A 639 -0.29 -23.96 -65.21
C ASP A 639 -0.65 -24.65 -63.89
N ALA A 640 -1.70 -25.48 -63.91
CA ALA A 640 -2.10 -26.31 -62.78
C ALA A 640 -1.67 -27.76 -63.02
N THR A 641 -0.88 -28.34 -62.12
CA THR A 641 -0.42 -29.74 -62.17
C THR A 641 -0.80 -30.46 -60.90
N PHE A 642 -1.55 -31.55 -61.02
CA PHE A 642 -1.97 -32.40 -59.91
C PHE A 642 -1.36 -33.79 -60.09
N THR A 643 -0.52 -34.21 -59.16
CA THR A 643 0.16 -35.51 -59.16
C THR A 643 -0.34 -36.33 -57.98
N ASN A 644 -1.07 -37.40 -58.28
CA ASN A 644 -1.38 -38.42 -57.29
C ASN A 644 -0.35 -39.55 -57.39
N THR A 645 0.30 -39.86 -56.26
CA THR A 645 1.35 -40.89 -56.18
C THR A 645 0.86 -42.23 -55.61
N ALA A 646 -0.38 -42.31 -55.13
CA ALA A 646 -0.99 -43.52 -54.56
C ALA A 646 -1.67 -44.42 -55.61
N GLY A 647 -0.88 -45.14 -56.40
CA GLY A 647 -1.34 -46.27 -57.22
C GLY A 647 -2.51 -46.00 -58.19
N SER A 648 -3.02 -47.05 -58.83
CA SER A 648 -4.17 -46.93 -59.74
C SER A 648 -5.46 -47.11 -58.93
N ASP A 649 -6.08 -46.02 -58.47
CA ASP A 649 -7.53 -45.86 -58.20
C ASP A 649 -7.86 -44.68 -57.26
N ASP A 650 -6.87 -43.98 -56.68
CA ASP A 650 -7.14 -42.76 -55.91
C ASP A 650 -7.50 -41.60 -56.86
N ALA A 651 -8.68 -41.01 -56.67
CA ALA A 651 -9.26 -40.06 -57.61
C ALA A 651 -8.68 -38.64 -57.45
N ILE A 652 -8.47 -37.97 -58.59
CA ILE A 652 -8.41 -36.50 -58.65
C ILE A 652 -9.81 -36.03 -59.06
N THR A 653 -10.53 -35.37 -58.16
CA THR A 653 -11.91 -34.90 -58.37
C THR A 653 -11.97 -33.41 -58.08
N LEU A 654 -12.15 -32.60 -59.12
CA LEU A 654 -12.23 -31.13 -59.03
C LEU A 654 -13.56 -30.65 -59.62
N ASP A 655 -14.29 -29.75 -58.96
CA ASP A 655 -15.67 -29.34 -59.31
C ASP A 655 -15.86 -28.01 -60.08
#